data_AF-A0A7W1TPA0-F1
#
_entry.id   AF-A0A7W1TPA0-F1
#
_cell.length_a   1.000
_cell.length_b   1.000
_cell.length_c   1.000
_cell.angle_alpha   90.00
_cell.angle_beta   90.00
_cell.angle_gamma   90.00
#
_symmetry.space_group_name_H-M   'P 1'
#
loop_
_entity.id
_entity.type
_entity.pdbx_description
1 polymer ?
#
loop_
_entity_poly.entity_id
_entity_poly.type
_entity_poly.pdbx_seq_one_letter_code
_entity_poly.pdbx_strand_id
1 'polypeptide(L)'
;MQFFNWPVTLVTWVLALTTAVLLLGCAGVAWRAPILRQLGLRNIGRRRLRAVLIIGGLMLSTTVIGTAFGTGDTITYTLRSVITGSLGSVDEVVARSPRRVRLGQQVQALTEPGLGALAIANPDFFAQPESDRVIQALHNSSVIGGVAPVIITQVTVVHSSSQQLQSNVTLLAIAPDYPLAFGSLIGTDGKPVDLATLAQGQVVLNAAASDALDAAVGEPLDLLHNDAIWTVHIARVVKNGGLGGEEPLLLVPLVQYQRVSQHEGQVNQLLVANHGGADSVAHSAAATVELRKLLVDNTAAQQLHALLGRPDVQRDILVGEGIVDAPTRLQLDALRSAAAQPELTDRFISLISEPRLRQRLFGLGRMLPNASDRSTTFTALQNVATLSVLDIKQIALDQASEYGAVITTIFLVLGIFSIAAAILLIFLIFALLAADRGMELATMRALGMRRHQIMIMFLLEGVVYDLCGAVLGTFVSAGSSYLLVRALGQSLAPFGVQIEPHLAPSSLLLTASAGMLLTFVMMLAAAWRVSSTDLMAGVRGEGGSLSKPVLIGAGALLLLTALLVWSRWHAPLDEYSGRSALVLPTTLALIVAGLTCFSSGILRGRTFLGGRDLPGSLATLAGLANIIIWLRALGQLAGPRGGVNGAGVTIAIAGIILIIATVWTGIRSMGPVLLAIDYALTALPRLRAVVRPAAGYLGYQRWRAGLTVIMFGMIILTMVMSTTLIHVAIGTYVGSEPPVAGYDLRADVRGSSLGDLHTALGSARAVKASDFTATGSLATQEAEIIQLGLPRASWTSTSLIIVDDDFLTRIHTGMQRRLASYSSDAAVWTAVQKNPGTAVALDRNSNVINSDVPGATLPLWARPTTGGQPIKLTVLGIIDGRSELDAGIYVSRTTAAGLGITLPTSSSYFFAVQPGLRMQDVMHGLQLSFADQGLAVSDLEGTFRLISAFRLLLIRVIQGFLGLGLLAGIAALGLLGIQAVLERRQQLGMLRALGFTRGQTRATLACESTVVAAVGIAVGLGLGLILARSLVAVLSTQYGGLRFSVPWSEVGLTVALPVLGSSLSILLTAIQAGRVAPADALRVGAE
;
A
#
# COMPACT_ATOMS: atom_id res chain seq x y z
N MET A 1 2.51 9.70 11.57
CA MET A 1 3.15 9.74 10.23
C MET A 1 4.45 10.52 10.28
N GLN A 2 5.49 10.02 9.61
CA GLN A 2 6.76 10.73 9.40
C GLN A 2 6.91 11.02 7.90
N PHE A 3 7.24 12.26 7.54
CA PHE A 3 7.54 12.69 6.18
C PHE A 3 9.06 12.88 6.09
N PHE A 4 9.78 12.04 5.32
CA PHE A 4 11.26 12.04 5.28
C PHE A 4 11.93 12.00 6.68
N ASN A 5 11.47 11.11 7.57
CA ASN A 5 11.88 11.00 8.98
C ASN A 5 11.53 12.20 9.88
N TRP A 6 10.74 13.16 9.39
CA TRP A 6 10.28 14.32 10.17
C TRP A 6 8.81 14.17 10.57
N PRO A 7 8.40 14.52 11.81
CA PRO A 7 7.00 14.50 12.19
C PRO A 7 6.15 15.41 11.28
N VAL A 8 5.02 14.91 10.75
CA VAL A 8 4.14 15.70 9.85
C VAL A 8 3.64 16.98 10.53
N THR A 9 3.42 16.95 11.83
CA THR A 9 3.04 18.14 12.63
C THR A 9 4.11 19.22 12.57
N LEU A 10 5.38 18.84 12.71
CA LEU A 10 6.50 19.76 12.63
C LEU A 10 6.62 20.36 11.21
N VAL A 11 6.50 19.52 10.18
CA VAL A 11 6.49 19.98 8.77
C VAL A 11 5.33 20.97 8.53
N THR A 12 4.14 20.68 9.06
CA THR A 12 2.96 21.53 8.95
C THR A 12 3.19 22.90 9.57
N TRP A 13 3.72 22.95 10.79
CA TRP A 13 4.00 24.22 11.48
C TRP A 13 5.09 25.04 10.78
N VAL A 14 6.14 24.40 10.28
CA VAL A 14 7.19 25.08 9.50
C VAL A 14 6.62 25.69 8.22
N LEU A 15 5.79 24.95 7.48
CA LEU A 15 5.14 25.44 6.26
C LEU A 15 4.13 26.56 6.57
N ALA A 16 3.33 26.42 7.63
CA ALA A 16 2.39 27.45 8.05
C ALA A 16 3.11 28.75 8.47
N LEU A 17 4.18 28.64 9.27
CA LEU A 17 4.97 29.78 9.71
C LEU A 17 5.65 30.49 8.52
N THR A 18 6.26 29.74 7.61
CA THR A 18 6.90 30.32 6.41
C THR A 18 5.88 31.02 5.52
N THR A 19 4.69 30.43 5.34
CA THR A 19 3.57 31.07 4.60
C THR A 19 3.13 32.37 5.27
N ALA A 20 2.95 32.36 6.59
CA ALA A 20 2.55 33.54 7.36
C ALA A 20 3.59 34.67 7.25
N VAL A 21 4.88 34.35 7.37
CA VAL A 21 5.98 35.31 7.22
C VAL A 21 5.99 35.93 5.82
N LEU A 22 5.82 35.12 4.77
CA LEU A 22 5.76 35.62 3.40
C LEU A 22 4.55 36.54 3.18
N LEU A 23 3.38 36.16 3.68
CA LEU A 23 2.16 36.97 3.61
C LEU A 23 2.31 38.31 4.34
N LEU A 24 2.85 38.29 5.56
CA LEU A 24 3.13 39.49 6.34
C LEU A 24 4.16 40.38 5.65
N GLY A 25 5.20 39.80 5.04
CA GLY A 25 6.17 40.53 4.24
C GLY A 25 5.52 41.23 3.04
N CYS A 26 4.65 40.51 2.31
CA CYS A 26 3.91 41.07 1.19
C CYS A 26 2.95 42.17 1.62
N ALA A 27 2.22 41.98 2.73
CA ALA A 27 1.33 42.99 3.31
C ALA A 27 2.11 44.24 3.76
N GLY A 28 3.28 44.07 4.38
CA GLY A 28 4.17 45.16 4.75
C GLY A 28 4.68 45.96 3.55
N VAL A 29 5.03 45.28 2.45
CA VAL A 29 5.39 45.93 1.18
C VAL A 29 4.19 46.65 0.56
N ALA A 30 3.01 46.03 0.57
CA ALA A 30 1.78 46.63 0.07
C ALA A 30 1.39 47.90 0.84
N TRP A 31 1.62 47.90 2.15
CA TRP A 31 1.38 49.04 3.03
C TRP A 31 2.36 50.18 2.77
N ARG A 32 3.65 49.86 2.62
CA ARG A 32 4.72 50.85 2.37
C ARG A 32 4.69 51.44 0.96
N ALA A 33 4.09 50.76 -0.02
CA ALA A 33 4.07 51.18 -1.42
C ALA A 33 2.64 51.25 -1.99
N PRO A 34 1.85 52.29 -1.64
CA PRO A 34 0.43 52.37 -2.00
C PRO A 34 0.18 52.43 -3.50
N ILE A 35 1.10 53.04 -4.28
CA ILE A 35 1.01 53.13 -5.75
C ILE A 35 1.16 51.74 -6.37
N LEU A 36 2.16 50.95 -5.94
CA LEU A 36 2.37 49.59 -6.44
C LEU A 36 1.20 48.67 -6.07
N ARG A 37 0.64 48.84 -4.87
CA ARG A 37 -0.57 48.14 -4.44
C ARG A 37 -1.77 48.45 -5.33
N GLN A 38 -2.06 49.72 -5.59
CA GLN A 38 -3.17 50.11 -6.46
C GLN A 38 -2.99 49.62 -7.89
N LEU A 39 -1.77 49.70 -8.45
CA LEU A 39 -1.47 49.20 -9.79
C LEU A 39 -1.64 47.68 -9.88
N GLY A 40 -1.17 46.91 -8.90
CA GLY A 40 -1.33 45.45 -8.86
C GLY A 40 -2.79 45.02 -8.75
N LEU A 41 -3.53 45.55 -7.77
CA LEU A 41 -4.92 45.15 -7.49
C LEU A 41 -5.91 45.54 -8.58
N ARG A 42 -5.70 46.68 -9.25
CA ARG A 42 -6.62 47.15 -10.31
C ARG A 42 -6.64 46.23 -11.53
N ASN A 43 -5.58 45.44 -11.75
CA ASN A 43 -5.49 44.52 -12.90
C ASN A 43 -6.43 43.33 -12.78
N ILE A 44 -6.65 42.85 -11.54
CA ILE A 44 -7.54 41.73 -11.23
C ILE A 44 -8.94 42.01 -11.76
N GLY A 45 -9.49 43.19 -11.44
CA GLY A 45 -10.84 43.60 -11.84
C GLY A 45 -11.00 43.86 -13.34
N ARG A 46 -9.93 44.29 -14.02
CA ARG A 46 -9.95 44.55 -15.47
C ARG A 46 -9.93 43.28 -16.32
N ARG A 47 -9.39 42.17 -15.80
CA ARG A 47 -9.18 40.92 -16.56
C ARG A 47 -9.82 39.72 -15.88
N ARG A 48 -11.12 39.80 -15.60
CA ARG A 48 -11.90 38.79 -14.85
C ARG A 48 -11.72 37.36 -15.36
N LEU A 49 -11.74 37.15 -16.69
CA LEU A 49 -11.56 35.82 -17.27
C LEU A 49 -10.21 35.19 -16.88
N ARG A 50 -9.13 35.98 -16.89
CA ARG A 50 -7.78 35.50 -16.56
C ARG A 50 -7.62 35.25 -15.07
N ALA A 51 -8.19 36.12 -14.25
CA ALA A 51 -8.25 35.94 -12.81
C ALA A 51 -8.94 34.62 -12.44
N VAL A 52 -10.11 34.33 -13.04
CA VAL A 52 -10.85 33.08 -12.81
C VAL A 52 -10.02 31.86 -13.24
N LEU A 53 -9.33 31.93 -14.37
CA LEU A 53 -8.50 30.83 -14.87
C LEU A 53 -7.29 30.55 -13.95
N ILE A 54 -6.64 31.60 -13.44
CA ILE A 54 -5.54 31.47 -12.48
C ILE A 54 -6.06 30.86 -11.18
N ILE A 55 -7.13 31.43 -10.60
CA ILE A 55 -7.73 30.94 -9.37
C ILE A 55 -8.17 29.48 -9.53
N GLY A 56 -8.75 29.10 -10.67
CA GLY A 56 -9.13 27.71 -10.96
C GLY A 56 -7.93 26.74 -11.02
N GLY A 57 -6.83 27.15 -11.65
CA GLY A 57 -5.60 26.35 -11.69
C GLY A 57 -4.94 26.18 -10.31
N LEU A 58 -4.90 27.27 -9.53
CA LEU A 58 -4.40 27.27 -8.15
C LEU A 58 -5.28 26.41 -7.24
N MET A 59 -6.61 26.57 -7.33
CA MET A 59 -7.61 25.80 -6.60
C MET A 59 -7.45 24.31 -6.86
N LEU A 60 -7.25 23.93 -8.12
CA LEU A 60 -7.09 22.52 -8.50
C LEU A 60 -5.84 21.90 -7.89
N SER A 61 -4.71 22.63 -7.85
CA SER A 61 -3.47 22.18 -7.20
C SER A 61 -3.72 21.87 -5.71
N THR A 62 -4.31 22.82 -4.99
CA THR A 62 -4.63 22.68 -3.57
C THR A 62 -5.68 21.58 -3.34
N THR A 63 -6.63 21.41 -4.27
CA THR A 63 -7.64 20.34 -4.22
C THR A 63 -7.01 18.95 -4.27
N VAL A 64 -6.11 18.74 -5.23
CA VAL A 64 -5.41 17.46 -5.42
C VAL A 64 -4.57 17.11 -4.18
N ILE A 65 -3.81 18.08 -3.66
CA ILE A 65 -2.99 17.91 -2.45
C ILE A 65 -3.89 17.54 -1.25
N GLY A 66 -4.96 18.30 -1.02
CA GLY A 66 -5.83 18.08 0.14
C GLY A 66 -6.65 16.80 0.06
N THR A 67 -7.08 16.38 -1.14
CA THR A 67 -7.81 15.11 -1.29
C THR A 67 -6.89 13.93 -0.97
N ALA A 68 -5.62 13.99 -1.35
CA ALA A 68 -4.65 12.94 -1.02
C ALA A 68 -4.41 12.83 0.50
N PHE A 69 -4.20 13.97 1.18
CA PHE A 69 -4.03 13.98 2.64
C PHE A 69 -5.31 13.59 3.38
N GLY A 70 -6.47 14.13 3.02
CA GLY A 70 -7.74 13.79 3.69
C GLY A 70 -8.12 12.31 3.54
N THR A 71 -7.86 11.72 2.37
CA THR A 71 -8.03 10.27 2.16
C THR A 71 -7.04 9.47 3.00
N GLY A 72 -5.77 9.89 3.05
CA GLY A 72 -4.75 9.24 3.88
C GLY A 72 -5.05 9.31 5.38
N ASP A 73 -5.53 10.45 5.87
CA ASP A 73 -5.97 10.65 7.25
C ASP A 73 -7.12 9.72 7.61
N THR A 74 -8.14 9.66 6.75
CA THR A 74 -9.30 8.80 6.97
C THR A 74 -8.88 7.33 7.00
N ILE A 75 -8.06 6.86 6.06
CA ILE A 75 -7.61 5.46 6.02
C ILE A 75 -6.81 5.12 7.27
N THR A 76 -5.89 6.01 7.67
CA THR A 76 -5.06 5.82 8.86
C THR A 76 -5.91 5.81 10.14
N TYR A 77 -6.86 6.75 10.24
CA TYR A 77 -7.79 6.82 11.36
C TYR A 77 -8.66 5.57 11.43
N THR A 78 -9.25 5.16 10.31
CA THR A 78 -10.10 3.97 10.21
C THR A 78 -9.33 2.73 10.65
N LEU A 79 -8.15 2.48 10.07
CA LEU A 79 -7.29 1.34 10.42
C LEU A 79 -6.94 1.33 11.91
N ARG A 80 -6.55 2.49 12.47
CA ARG A 80 -6.24 2.59 13.90
C ARG A 80 -7.48 2.36 14.76
N SER A 81 -8.62 2.97 14.40
CA SER A 81 -9.87 2.90 15.15
C SER A 81 -10.44 1.48 15.22
N VAL A 82 -10.36 0.72 14.13
CA VAL A 82 -10.79 -0.69 14.08
C VAL A 82 -9.95 -1.53 15.02
N ILE A 83 -8.63 -1.32 15.07
CA ILE A 83 -7.73 -2.07 15.96
C ILE A 83 -7.92 -1.65 17.42
N THR A 84 -7.97 -0.34 17.70
CA THR A 84 -8.13 0.15 19.07
C THR A 84 -9.53 -0.15 19.63
N GLY A 85 -10.55 -0.21 18.77
CA GLY A 85 -11.92 -0.58 19.15
C GLY A 85 -12.06 -2.07 19.47
N SER A 86 -11.50 -2.93 18.61
CA SER A 86 -11.60 -4.40 18.75
C SER A 86 -10.82 -4.96 19.95
N LEU A 87 -9.64 -4.42 20.25
CA LEU A 87 -8.81 -4.84 21.40
C LEU A 87 -9.13 -4.08 22.70
N GLY A 88 -9.80 -2.93 22.60
CA GLY A 88 -10.03 -2.00 23.71
C GLY A 88 -8.73 -1.66 24.45
N SER A 89 -8.74 -1.87 25.76
CA SER A 89 -7.63 -1.61 26.68
C SER A 89 -6.60 -2.74 26.79
N VAL A 90 -6.82 -3.89 26.14
CA VAL A 90 -5.86 -5.01 26.18
C VAL A 90 -4.68 -4.69 25.27
N ASP A 91 -3.48 -4.69 25.82
CA ASP A 91 -2.24 -4.31 25.12
C ASP A 91 -1.35 -5.53 24.85
N GLU A 92 -1.14 -6.35 25.89
CA GLU A 92 -0.37 -7.60 25.81
C GLU A 92 -1.21 -8.80 26.26
N VAL A 93 -0.87 -9.96 25.71
CA VAL A 93 -1.42 -11.26 26.13
C VAL A 93 -0.26 -12.16 26.54
N VAL A 94 -0.39 -12.78 27.70
CA VAL A 94 0.54 -13.82 28.16
C VAL A 94 -0.16 -15.16 28.11
N ALA A 95 0.41 -16.11 27.38
CA ALA A 95 -0.13 -17.47 27.29
C ALA A 95 0.96 -18.51 27.16
N ARG A 96 0.62 -19.76 27.45
CA ARG A 96 1.48 -20.91 27.24
C ARG A 96 1.38 -21.34 25.77
N SER A 97 2.49 -21.27 25.04
CA SER A 97 2.51 -21.66 23.64
C SER A 97 2.32 -23.19 23.51
N PRO A 98 1.38 -23.68 22.69
CA PRO A 98 1.20 -25.11 22.48
C PRO A 98 2.46 -25.70 21.85
N ARG A 99 2.92 -26.85 22.38
CA ARG A 99 4.16 -27.53 21.96
C ARG A 99 4.21 -27.93 20.46
N ARG A 100 3.09 -27.83 19.75
CA ARG A 100 2.88 -28.32 18.37
C ARG A 100 2.65 -27.23 17.32
N VAL A 101 2.57 -25.95 17.71
CA VAL A 101 2.25 -24.87 16.76
C VAL A 101 3.48 -24.02 16.51
N ARG A 102 3.79 -23.77 15.22
CA ARG A 102 4.79 -22.76 14.86
C ARG A 102 4.24 -21.40 15.27
N LEU A 103 4.97 -20.66 16.12
CA LEU A 103 4.65 -19.28 16.50
C LEU A 103 4.31 -18.36 15.30
N GLY A 104 4.89 -18.61 14.12
CA GLY A 104 4.52 -17.93 12.87
C GLY A 104 3.05 -18.13 12.44
N GLN A 105 2.45 -19.30 12.68
CA GLN A 105 1.02 -19.57 12.46
C GLN A 105 0.13 -18.96 13.55
N GLN A 106 0.63 -18.77 14.78
CA GLN A 106 -0.12 -18.08 15.84
C GLN A 106 -0.30 -16.59 15.55
N VAL A 107 0.76 -15.92 15.08
CA VAL A 107 0.66 -14.52 14.62
C VAL A 107 -0.23 -14.44 13.36
N GLN A 108 -0.27 -15.50 12.54
CA GLN A 108 -1.10 -15.56 11.34
C GLN A 108 -2.60 -15.84 11.64
N ALA A 109 -2.89 -16.65 12.66
CA ALA A 109 -4.26 -16.90 13.15
C ALA A 109 -4.84 -15.68 13.89
N LEU A 110 -3.97 -14.88 14.53
CA LEU A 110 -4.33 -13.56 15.07
C LEU A 110 -4.58 -12.49 13.99
N THR A 111 -4.35 -12.82 12.71
CA THR A 111 -4.49 -11.90 11.56
C THR A 111 -5.55 -12.32 10.56
N GLU A 112 -6.32 -13.38 10.82
CA GLU A 112 -7.54 -13.61 10.06
C GLU A 112 -8.56 -12.50 10.40
N PRO A 113 -9.14 -11.83 9.39
CA PRO A 113 -10.15 -10.82 9.61
C PRO A 113 -11.44 -11.50 10.07
N GLY A 114 -11.53 -11.78 11.36
CA GLY A 114 -12.66 -12.48 11.96
C GLY A 114 -12.29 -13.35 13.17
N LEU A 115 -11.58 -12.79 14.14
CA LEU A 115 -11.49 -13.33 15.50
C LEU A 115 -11.32 -12.17 16.49
N GLY A 116 -12.25 -12.04 17.44
CA GLY A 116 -12.15 -11.13 18.57
C GLY A 116 -10.76 -11.23 19.22
N ALA A 117 -9.99 -10.15 19.08
CA ALA A 117 -8.52 -10.08 19.23
C ALA A 117 -7.97 -10.35 20.65
N LEU A 118 -8.77 -10.90 21.55
CA LEU A 118 -8.39 -11.29 22.91
C LEU A 118 -7.84 -12.72 22.99
N ALA A 119 -8.03 -13.56 21.96
CA ALA A 119 -7.73 -14.99 22.02
C ALA A 119 -6.50 -15.39 21.20
N ILE A 120 -5.46 -15.91 21.85
CA ILE A 120 -4.50 -16.80 21.17
C ILE A 120 -5.23 -18.13 20.89
N ALA A 121 -5.06 -18.72 19.70
CA ALA A 121 -5.70 -19.99 19.35
C ALA A 121 -5.12 -21.16 20.18
N ASN A 122 -6.01 -21.89 20.90
CA ASN A 122 -5.72 -23.11 21.69
C ASN A 122 -4.47 -23.06 22.60
N PRO A 123 -4.38 -22.13 23.56
CA PRO A 123 -3.29 -22.13 24.54
C PRO A 123 -3.48 -23.24 25.57
N ASP A 124 -2.36 -23.83 26.01
CA ASP A 124 -2.38 -24.83 27.06
C ASP A 124 -2.80 -24.19 28.40
N PHE A 125 -3.65 -24.88 29.18
CA PHE A 125 -3.99 -24.44 30.53
C PHE A 125 -2.76 -24.48 31.45
N PHE A 126 -2.70 -23.52 32.38
CA PHE A 126 -1.69 -23.42 33.42
C PHE A 126 -2.32 -23.07 34.77
N ALA A 127 -1.58 -23.36 35.84
CA ALA A 127 -2.10 -23.23 37.19
C ALA A 127 -2.26 -21.75 37.58
N GLN A 128 -3.40 -21.39 38.16
CA GLN A 128 -3.72 -20.03 38.62
C GLN A 128 -2.70 -19.44 39.63
N PRO A 129 -2.03 -20.22 40.50
CA PRO A 129 -0.94 -19.68 41.31
C PRO A 129 0.23 -19.09 40.49
N GLU A 130 0.45 -19.55 39.25
CA GLU A 130 1.42 -18.93 38.35
C GLU A 130 0.95 -17.54 37.89
N SER A 131 -0.36 -17.38 37.60
CA SER A 131 -0.92 -16.05 37.29
C SER A 131 -0.89 -15.12 38.49
N ASP A 132 -1.19 -15.62 39.70
CA ASP A 132 -1.23 -14.80 40.91
C ASP A 132 0.15 -14.22 41.24
N ARG A 133 1.23 -14.99 40.99
CA ARG A 133 2.61 -14.48 41.11
C ARG A 133 2.89 -13.31 40.16
N VAL A 134 2.43 -13.41 38.92
CA VAL A 134 2.59 -12.35 37.91
C VAL A 134 1.81 -11.11 38.30
N ILE A 135 0.55 -11.28 38.73
CA ILE A 135 -0.32 -10.18 39.18
C ILE A 135 0.29 -9.48 40.41
N GLN A 136 0.76 -10.23 41.39
CA GLN A 136 1.34 -9.69 42.61
C GLN A 136 2.67 -8.95 42.35
N ALA A 137 3.51 -9.47 41.45
CA ALA A 137 4.77 -8.82 41.07
C ALA A 137 4.55 -7.49 40.32
N LEU A 138 3.42 -7.34 39.62
CA LEU A 138 3.13 -6.19 38.76
C LEU A 138 2.18 -5.17 39.36
N HIS A 139 1.63 -5.42 40.56
CA HIS A 139 0.66 -4.53 41.22
C HIS A 139 1.14 -3.08 41.37
N ASN A 140 2.44 -2.84 41.51
CA ASN A 140 3.04 -1.51 41.68
C ASN A 140 3.86 -1.05 40.45
N SER A 141 3.65 -1.66 39.27
CA SER A 141 4.32 -1.22 38.05
C SER A 141 3.87 0.19 37.68
N SER A 142 4.82 1.05 37.28
CA SER A 142 4.53 2.38 36.74
C SER A 142 4.07 2.34 35.28
N VAL A 143 4.15 1.16 34.65
CA VAL A 143 3.89 0.93 33.22
C VAL A 143 2.59 0.16 33.03
N ILE A 144 2.40 -0.93 33.76
CA ILE A 144 1.24 -1.82 33.65
C ILE A 144 0.11 -1.36 34.57
N GLY A 145 -1.08 -1.15 34.01
CA GLY A 145 -2.27 -0.69 34.73
C GLY A 145 -3.11 -1.82 35.34
N GLY A 146 -3.02 -3.02 34.78
CA GLY A 146 -3.70 -4.19 35.34
C GLY A 146 -3.41 -5.48 34.58
N VAL A 147 -3.55 -6.60 35.27
CA VAL A 147 -3.42 -7.96 34.72
C VAL A 147 -4.66 -8.75 35.13
N ALA A 148 -5.30 -9.43 34.17
CA ALA A 148 -6.50 -10.22 34.42
C ALA A 148 -6.30 -11.68 33.96
N PRO A 149 -6.45 -12.68 34.85
CA PRO A 149 -6.45 -14.08 34.46
C PRO A 149 -7.78 -14.43 33.81
N VAL A 150 -7.72 -15.10 32.66
CA VAL A 150 -8.91 -15.42 31.86
C VAL A 150 -8.87 -16.84 31.31
N ILE A 151 -10.06 -17.37 31.06
CA ILE A 151 -10.25 -18.52 30.17
C ILE A 151 -10.96 -18.02 28.93
N ILE A 152 -10.27 -18.07 27.80
CA ILE A 152 -10.87 -17.76 26.50
C ILE A 152 -10.95 -19.04 25.70
N THR A 153 -12.16 -19.42 25.33
CA THR A 153 -12.41 -20.61 24.51
C THR A 153 -13.58 -20.35 23.57
N GLN A 154 -13.79 -21.25 22.62
CA GLN A 154 -14.93 -21.20 21.72
C GLN A 154 -15.93 -22.27 22.13
N VAL A 155 -17.20 -21.90 22.18
CA VAL A 155 -18.30 -22.80 22.55
C VAL A 155 -19.40 -22.76 21.50
N THR A 156 -20.15 -23.86 21.42
CA THR A 156 -21.40 -23.87 20.67
C THR A 156 -22.53 -23.46 21.61
N VAL A 157 -23.32 -22.48 21.21
CA VAL A 157 -24.45 -21.97 21.98
C VAL A 157 -25.73 -22.27 21.22
N VAL A 158 -26.70 -22.84 21.91
CA VAL A 158 -28.05 -23.09 21.38
C VAL A 158 -29.04 -22.29 22.20
N HIS A 159 -29.87 -21.50 21.54
CA HIS A 159 -31.02 -20.91 22.20
C HIS A 159 -32.06 -21.99 22.46
N SER A 160 -32.32 -22.31 23.72
CA SER A 160 -33.15 -23.47 24.09
C SER A 160 -34.59 -23.35 23.55
N SER A 161 -35.12 -22.12 23.45
CA SER A 161 -36.49 -21.85 22.98
C SER A 161 -36.61 -21.83 21.46
N SER A 162 -35.76 -21.05 20.76
CA SER A 162 -35.83 -20.91 19.30
C SER A 162 -35.09 -22.00 18.54
N GLN A 163 -34.27 -22.81 19.24
CA GLN A 163 -33.36 -23.81 18.68
C GLN A 163 -32.31 -23.21 17.72
N GLN A 164 -32.12 -21.89 17.75
CA GLN A 164 -31.08 -21.21 16.99
C GLN A 164 -29.71 -21.50 17.60
N LEU A 165 -28.76 -21.90 16.76
CA LEU A 165 -27.46 -22.45 17.15
C LEU A 165 -26.36 -21.61 16.51
N GLN A 166 -25.34 -21.28 17.31
CA GLN A 166 -24.11 -20.66 16.86
C GLN A 166 -22.92 -21.51 17.32
N SER A 167 -22.14 -22.08 16.39
CA SER A 167 -21.11 -23.08 16.70
C SER A 167 -19.73 -22.50 17.07
N ASN A 168 -19.58 -21.17 17.08
CA ASN A 168 -18.30 -20.51 17.32
C ASN A 168 -18.52 -19.17 18.05
N VAL A 169 -19.18 -19.24 19.21
CA VAL A 169 -19.31 -18.09 20.11
C VAL A 169 -18.11 -18.07 21.03
N THR A 170 -17.46 -16.91 21.15
CA THR A 170 -16.33 -16.76 22.06
C THR A 170 -16.86 -16.76 23.49
N LEU A 171 -16.39 -17.67 24.33
CA LEU A 171 -16.62 -17.64 25.77
C LEU A 171 -15.41 -17.00 26.45
N LEU A 172 -15.64 -15.86 27.11
CA LEU A 172 -14.66 -15.17 27.94
C LEU A 172 -15.04 -15.34 29.41
N ALA A 173 -14.30 -16.20 30.09
CA ALA A 173 -14.39 -16.38 31.53
C ALA A 173 -13.36 -15.47 32.22
N ILE A 174 -13.84 -14.49 33.00
CA ILE A 174 -13.01 -13.48 33.67
C ILE A 174 -13.43 -13.29 35.12
N ALA A 175 -12.48 -12.92 35.98
CA ALA A 175 -12.76 -12.62 37.38
C ALA A 175 -13.74 -11.43 37.49
N PRO A 176 -14.75 -11.47 38.37
CA PRO A 176 -15.71 -10.38 38.51
C PRO A 176 -15.07 -9.05 38.93
N ASP A 177 -13.99 -9.11 39.69
CA ASP A 177 -13.19 -8.01 40.22
C ASP A 177 -11.98 -7.67 39.35
N TYR A 178 -12.11 -7.86 38.03
CA TYR A 178 -11.02 -7.54 37.11
C TYR A 178 -10.60 -6.06 37.20
N PRO A 179 -9.33 -5.71 36.95
CA PRO A 179 -8.84 -4.35 37.12
C PRO A 179 -9.59 -3.31 36.27
N LEU A 180 -9.89 -2.14 36.86
CA LEU A 180 -10.52 -1.01 36.15
C LEU A 180 -9.73 -0.52 34.92
N ALA A 181 -8.44 -0.85 34.84
CA ALA A 181 -7.61 -0.59 33.66
C ALA A 181 -8.19 -1.21 32.38
N PHE A 182 -8.99 -2.27 32.49
CA PHE A 182 -9.66 -2.89 31.34
C PHE A 182 -10.98 -2.19 30.93
N GLY A 183 -11.39 -1.14 31.64
CA GLY A 183 -12.66 -0.45 31.44
C GLY A 183 -13.87 -1.22 31.99
N SER A 184 -15.02 -0.55 32.11
CA SER A 184 -16.26 -1.16 32.58
C SER A 184 -17.08 -1.69 31.40
N LEU A 185 -17.72 -2.85 31.57
CA LEU A 185 -18.72 -3.34 30.62
C LEU A 185 -19.94 -2.40 30.64
N ILE A 186 -20.44 -2.00 29.47
CA ILE A 186 -21.57 -1.08 29.35
C ILE A 186 -22.73 -1.81 28.66
N GLY A 187 -23.89 -1.82 29.30
CA GLY A 187 -25.13 -2.35 28.76
C GLY A 187 -25.59 -1.60 27.49
N THR A 188 -26.45 -2.22 26.69
CA THR A 188 -27.10 -1.54 25.56
C THR A 188 -27.93 -0.32 26.00
N ASP A 189 -28.39 -0.31 27.26
CA ASP A 189 -29.05 0.81 27.94
C ASP A 189 -28.09 1.93 28.41
N GLY A 190 -26.78 1.77 28.20
CA GLY A 190 -25.76 2.74 28.58
C GLY A 190 -25.34 2.70 30.05
N LYS A 191 -25.84 1.74 30.86
CA LYS A 191 -25.46 1.59 32.27
C LYS A 191 -24.29 0.62 32.43
N PRO A 192 -23.41 0.80 33.44
CA PRO A 192 -22.34 -0.16 33.70
C PRO A 192 -22.91 -1.51 34.16
N VAL A 193 -22.30 -2.60 33.71
CA VAL A 193 -22.64 -3.98 34.07
C VAL A 193 -21.51 -4.53 34.93
N ASP A 194 -21.85 -4.90 36.17
CA ASP A 194 -20.91 -5.51 37.11
C ASP A 194 -21.10 -7.03 37.13
N LEU A 195 -20.04 -7.76 36.79
CA LEU A 195 -20.03 -9.22 36.77
C LEU A 195 -20.21 -9.82 38.17
N ALA A 196 -19.89 -9.08 39.25
CA ALA A 196 -20.05 -9.55 40.61
C ALA A 196 -21.52 -9.68 41.03
N THR A 197 -22.44 -9.03 40.30
CA THR A 197 -23.88 -9.09 40.56
C THR A 197 -24.57 -10.30 39.91
N LEU A 198 -23.86 -11.08 39.10
CA LEU A 198 -24.40 -12.25 38.41
C LEU A 198 -24.63 -13.40 39.38
N ALA A 199 -25.84 -13.95 39.39
CA ALA A 199 -26.15 -15.18 40.12
C ALA A 199 -25.53 -16.41 39.43
N GLN A 200 -25.43 -17.53 40.16
CA GLN A 200 -24.91 -18.77 39.61
C GLN A 200 -25.74 -19.22 38.40
N GLY A 201 -25.09 -19.50 37.27
CA GLY A 201 -25.76 -19.87 36.02
C GLY A 201 -26.23 -18.69 35.18
N GLN A 202 -25.98 -17.45 35.60
CA GLN A 202 -26.21 -16.26 34.77
C GLN A 202 -24.96 -15.91 33.94
N VAL A 203 -25.19 -15.39 32.75
CA VAL A 203 -24.16 -14.97 31.78
C VAL A 203 -24.51 -13.63 31.15
N VAL A 204 -23.50 -12.97 30.58
CA VAL A 204 -23.67 -11.71 29.85
C VAL A 204 -23.32 -11.95 28.39
N LEU A 205 -24.16 -11.46 27.47
CA LEU A 205 -23.89 -11.52 26.03
C LEU A 205 -23.51 -10.14 25.52
N ASN A 206 -22.73 -10.05 24.47
CA ASN A 206 -22.64 -8.82 23.71
C ASN A 206 -23.78 -8.69 22.68
N ALA A 207 -23.92 -7.51 22.09
CA ALA A 207 -24.97 -7.23 21.12
C ALA A 207 -24.85 -8.15 19.88
N ALA A 208 -23.63 -8.41 19.40
CA ALA A 208 -23.39 -9.33 18.28
C ALA A 208 -23.91 -10.76 18.56
N ALA A 209 -23.71 -11.29 19.77
CA ALA A 209 -24.21 -12.61 20.13
C ALA A 209 -25.73 -12.62 20.34
N SER A 210 -26.30 -11.56 20.92
CA SER A 210 -27.75 -11.42 21.07
C SER A 210 -28.45 -11.40 19.71
N ASP A 211 -27.93 -10.65 18.75
CA ASP A 211 -28.46 -10.60 17.37
C ASP A 211 -28.27 -11.93 16.63
N ALA A 212 -27.11 -12.60 16.79
CA ALA A 212 -26.82 -13.85 16.11
C ALA A 212 -27.64 -15.05 16.64
N LEU A 213 -28.00 -15.03 17.92
CA LEU A 213 -28.81 -16.07 18.58
C LEU A 213 -30.31 -15.74 18.63
N ASP A 214 -30.70 -14.53 18.22
CA ASP A 214 -32.05 -13.97 18.41
C ASP A 214 -32.54 -14.16 19.87
N ALA A 215 -31.66 -13.84 20.82
CA ALA A 215 -31.84 -14.15 22.23
C ALA A 215 -31.95 -12.88 23.08
N ALA A 216 -32.95 -12.84 23.96
CA ALA A 216 -33.27 -11.71 24.83
C ALA A 216 -32.90 -11.94 26.30
N VAL A 217 -32.85 -10.86 27.08
CA VAL A 217 -32.53 -10.93 28.53
C VAL A 217 -33.57 -11.80 29.26
N GLY A 218 -33.08 -12.77 30.05
CA GLY A 218 -33.87 -13.72 30.84
C GLY A 218 -34.04 -15.10 30.20
N GLU A 219 -33.76 -15.24 28.89
CA GLU A 219 -33.96 -16.50 28.17
C GLU A 219 -32.84 -17.52 28.48
N PRO A 220 -33.16 -18.83 28.45
CA PRO A 220 -32.18 -19.91 28.63
C PRO A 220 -31.37 -20.18 27.35
N LEU A 221 -30.06 -20.37 27.52
CA LEU A 221 -29.14 -20.82 26.48
C LEU A 221 -28.46 -22.11 26.92
N ASP A 222 -28.34 -23.07 26.01
CA ASP A 222 -27.60 -24.30 26.21
C ASP A 222 -26.20 -24.19 25.59
N LEU A 223 -25.19 -24.26 26.44
CA LEU A 223 -23.78 -24.26 26.06
C LEU A 223 -23.31 -25.70 25.89
N LEU A 224 -22.90 -26.07 24.68
CA LEU A 224 -22.31 -27.38 24.41
C LEU A 224 -20.78 -27.27 24.47
N HIS A 225 -20.17 -27.99 25.41
CA HIS A 225 -18.72 -28.07 25.56
C HIS A 225 -18.29 -29.45 26.07
N ASN A 226 -17.46 -30.16 25.29
CA ASN A 226 -16.89 -31.48 25.63
C ASN A 226 -17.92 -32.50 26.16
N ASP A 227 -18.95 -32.81 25.36
CA ASP A 227 -20.06 -33.74 25.68
C ASP A 227 -20.96 -33.32 26.86
N ALA A 228 -20.74 -32.17 27.49
CA ALA A 228 -21.59 -31.62 28.53
C ALA A 228 -22.47 -30.48 27.99
N ILE A 229 -23.76 -30.52 28.33
CA ILE A 229 -24.71 -29.43 28.07
C ILE A 229 -24.83 -28.61 29.35
N TRP A 230 -24.54 -27.32 29.25
CA TRP A 230 -24.65 -26.38 30.35
C TRP A 230 -25.69 -25.29 30.05
N THR A 231 -26.85 -25.38 30.70
CA THR A 231 -27.91 -24.37 30.57
C THR A 231 -27.58 -23.14 31.42
N VAL A 232 -27.62 -21.97 30.80
CA VAL A 232 -27.37 -20.65 31.42
C VAL A 232 -28.49 -19.67 31.09
N HIS A 233 -28.66 -18.65 31.92
CA HIS A 233 -29.64 -17.59 31.68
C HIS A 233 -28.97 -16.25 31.38
N ILE A 234 -29.53 -15.53 30.40
CA ILE A 234 -29.03 -14.22 30.01
C ILE A 234 -29.40 -13.18 31.06
N ALA A 235 -28.42 -12.61 31.77
CA ALA A 235 -28.67 -11.55 32.74
C ALA A 235 -28.69 -10.15 32.11
N ARG A 236 -27.79 -9.90 31.15
CA ARG A 236 -27.59 -8.58 30.52
C ARG A 236 -27.03 -8.76 29.10
N VAL A 237 -27.30 -7.77 28.25
CA VAL A 237 -26.63 -7.58 26.96
C VAL A 237 -25.76 -6.32 27.00
N VAL A 238 -24.47 -6.46 26.68
CA VAL A 238 -23.48 -5.37 26.64
C VAL A 238 -23.22 -4.89 25.21
N LYS A 239 -22.77 -3.65 25.07
CA LYS A 239 -22.32 -3.10 23.79
C LYS A 239 -21.05 -3.82 23.32
N ASN A 240 -20.90 -3.90 22.00
CA ASN A 240 -19.68 -4.41 21.37
C ASN A 240 -18.50 -3.45 21.64
N GLY A 241 -17.29 -4.00 21.65
CA GLY A 241 -16.02 -3.29 21.83
C GLY A 241 -15.32 -3.57 23.16
N GLY A 242 -13.99 -3.42 23.18
CA GLY A 242 -13.15 -3.73 24.33
C GLY A 242 -13.34 -5.14 24.88
N LEU A 243 -13.51 -5.29 26.20
CA LEU A 243 -13.80 -6.60 26.83
C LEU A 243 -15.11 -7.24 26.34
N GLY A 244 -16.04 -6.45 25.77
CA GLY A 244 -17.28 -6.93 25.19
C GLY A 244 -17.12 -7.54 23.79
N GLY A 245 -15.96 -7.40 23.15
CA GLY A 245 -15.67 -7.94 21.82
C GLY A 245 -16.54 -7.38 20.69
N GLU A 246 -16.11 -7.54 19.43
CA GLU A 246 -16.90 -7.16 18.24
C GLU A 246 -17.67 -8.35 17.63
N GLU A 247 -17.22 -9.57 17.91
CA GLU A 247 -17.84 -10.81 17.46
C GLU A 247 -18.73 -11.42 18.54
N PRO A 248 -19.63 -12.37 18.22
CA PRO A 248 -20.45 -13.04 19.22
C PRO A 248 -19.64 -13.53 20.44
N LEU A 249 -19.87 -12.88 21.59
CA LEU A 249 -19.15 -13.09 22.84
C LEU A 249 -20.15 -13.38 23.98
N LEU A 250 -19.80 -14.38 24.79
CA LEU A 250 -20.46 -14.77 26.02
C LEU A 250 -19.48 -14.62 27.20
N LEU A 251 -19.80 -13.72 28.12
CA LEU A 251 -19.02 -13.41 29.31
C LEU A 251 -19.55 -14.21 30.51
N VAL A 252 -18.63 -14.90 31.20
CA VAL A 252 -18.94 -15.78 32.33
C VAL A 252 -18.02 -15.46 33.52
N PRO A 253 -18.48 -15.52 34.77
CA PRO A 253 -17.59 -15.48 35.92
C PRO A 253 -16.56 -16.62 35.88
N LEU A 254 -15.27 -16.32 36.04
CA LEU A 254 -14.17 -17.28 35.91
C LEU A 254 -14.37 -18.56 36.74
N VAL A 255 -14.70 -18.40 38.03
CA VAL A 255 -14.88 -19.53 38.96
C VAL A 255 -16.06 -20.42 38.55
N GLN A 256 -17.13 -19.83 38.00
CA GLN A 256 -18.29 -20.58 37.53
C GLN A 256 -17.91 -21.48 36.35
N TYR A 257 -17.16 -20.94 35.39
CA TYR A 257 -16.73 -21.72 34.22
C TYR A 257 -15.72 -22.80 34.61
N GLN A 258 -14.74 -22.50 35.47
CA GLN A 258 -13.72 -23.46 35.91
C GLN A 258 -14.31 -24.74 36.53
N ARG A 259 -15.38 -24.61 37.33
CA ARG A 259 -16.08 -25.77 37.93
C ARG A 259 -16.76 -26.62 36.87
N VAL A 260 -17.46 -25.97 35.93
CA VAL A 260 -18.20 -26.66 34.87
C VAL A 260 -17.25 -27.33 33.88
N SER A 261 -16.14 -26.68 33.56
CA SER A 261 -15.15 -27.18 32.61
C SER A 261 -14.16 -28.18 33.21
N GLN A 262 -14.24 -28.52 34.51
CA GLN A 262 -13.28 -29.35 35.24
C GLN A 262 -11.83 -28.80 35.25
N HIS A 263 -11.66 -27.48 35.10
CA HIS A 263 -10.36 -26.80 35.14
C HIS A 263 -10.23 -25.91 36.39
N GLU A 264 -10.65 -26.41 37.55
CA GLU A 264 -10.58 -25.66 38.81
C GLU A 264 -9.14 -25.20 39.12
N GLY A 265 -8.98 -23.91 39.40
CA GLY A 265 -7.67 -23.32 39.68
C GLY A 265 -6.72 -23.27 38.50
N GLN A 266 -7.22 -23.37 37.26
CA GLN A 266 -6.43 -23.23 36.04
C GLN A 266 -6.99 -22.15 35.12
N VAL A 267 -6.11 -21.53 34.34
CA VAL A 267 -6.43 -20.51 33.33
C VAL A 267 -5.62 -20.77 32.08
N ASN A 268 -5.99 -20.17 30.94
CA ASN A 268 -5.27 -20.40 29.68
C ASN A 268 -4.58 -19.14 29.12
N GLN A 269 -4.98 -17.94 29.56
CA GLN A 269 -4.35 -16.68 29.16
C GLN A 269 -4.37 -15.65 30.30
N LEU A 270 -3.47 -14.68 30.24
CA LEU A 270 -3.51 -13.44 31.03
C LEU A 270 -3.61 -12.27 30.07
N LEU A 271 -4.63 -11.43 30.28
CA LEU A 271 -4.74 -10.15 29.59
C LEU A 271 -3.96 -9.11 30.40
N VAL A 272 -3.25 -8.23 29.70
CA VAL A 272 -2.51 -7.11 30.31
C VAL A 272 -2.97 -5.80 29.67
N ALA A 273 -3.25 -4.81 30.52
CA ALA A 273 -3.57 -3.45 30.12
C ALA A 273 -2.52 -2.50 30.69
N ASN A 274 -1.95 -1.65 29.85
CA ASN A 274 -0.98 -0.65 30.25
C ASN A 274 -1.67 0.65 30.69
N HIS A 275 -0.95 1.46 31.46
CA HIS A 275 -1.39 2.83 31.75
C HIS A 275 -1.49 3.65 30.46
N GLY A 276 -2.47 4.57 30.39
CA GLY A 276 -2.59 5.52 29.28
C GLY A 276 -3.82 5.36 28.37
N GLY A 277 -4.67 4.36 28.60
CA GLY A 277 -5.94 4.19 27.87
C GLY A 277 -5.74 4.05 26.36
N ALA A 278 -6.13 5.06 25.57
CA ALA A 278 -5.96 5.03 24.11
C ALA A 278 -4.49 5.15 23.65
N ASP A 279 -3.60 5.68 24.50
CA ASP A 279 -2.16 5.82 24.23
C ASP A 279 -1.31 4.75 24.95
N SER A 280 -1.95 3.72 25.50
CA SER A 280 -1.33 2.61 26.23
C SER A 280 -0.23 1.87 25.44
N VAL A 281 -0.32 1.89 24.11
CA VAL A 281 0.66 1.31 23.17
C VAL A 281 2.05 1.92 23.33
N ALA A 282 2.16 3.19 23.76
CA ALA A 282 3.45 3.83 23.99
C ALA A 282 4.26 3.12 25.09
N HIS A 283 3.58 2.39 25.97
CA HIS A 283 4.15 1.65 27.08
C HIS A 283 4.42 0.16 26.77
N SER A 284 3.92 -0.38 25.65
CA SER A 284 3.99 -1.81 25.34
C SER A 284 5.41 -2.38 25.29
N ALA A 285 6.37 -1.63 24.75
CA ALA A 285 7.77 -2.06 24.72
C ALA A 285 8.37 -2.19 26.14
N ALA A 286 8.03 -1.26 27.04
CA ALA A 286 8.50 -1.30 28.43
C ALA A 286 7.78 -2.40 29.23
N ALA A 287 6.47 -2.52 29.06
CA ALA A 287 5.64 -3.56 29.71
C ALA A 287 6.10 -4.96 29.32
N THR A 288 6.38 -5.17 28.03
CA THR A 288 6.89 -6.44 27.50
C THR A 288 8.24 -6.82 28.13
N VAL A 289 9.13 -5.85 28.38
CA VAL A 289 10.41 -6.09 29.06
C VAL A 289 10.19 -6.48 30.52
N GLU A 290 9.30 -5.79 31.25
CA GLU A 290 8.96 -6.15 32.64
C GLU A 290 8.33 -7.54 32.74
N LEU A 291 7.35 -7.85 31.88
CA LEU A 291 6.68 -9.16 31.84
C LEU A 291 7.67 -10.29 31.52
N ARG A 292 8.51 -10.13 30.50
CA ARG A 292 9.47 -11.18 30.11
C ARG A 292 10.48 -11.49 31.21
N LYS A 293 10.93 -10.49 31.99
CA LYS A 293 11.83 -10.72 33.13
C LYS A 293 11.21 -11.65 34.18
N LEU A 294 9.90 -11.55 34.41
CA LEU A 294 9.19 -12.36 35.40
C LEU A 294 8.90 -13.79 34.92
N LEU A 295 8.80 -13.99 33.60
CA LEU A 295 8.37 -15.27 33.00
C LEU A 295 9.53 -16.18 32.58
N VAL A 296 10.78 -15.74 32.78
CA VAL A 296 11.97 -16.50 32.39
C VAL A 296 12.44 -17.41 33.52
N ASP A 297 12.71 -18.66 33.17
CA ASP A 297 13.42 -19.58 34.06
C ASP A 297 14.93 -19.27 34.04
N ASN A 298 15.42 -18.72 35.16
CA ASN A 298 16.82 -18.37 35.33
C ASN A 298 17.78 -19.56 35.15
N THR A 299 17.36 -20.78 35.46
CA THR A 299 18.22 -21.97 35.32
C THR A 299 18.40 -22.36 33.85
N ALA A 300 17.31 -22.35 33.08
CA ALA A 300 17.34 -22.62 31.66
C ALA A 300 18.02 -21.48 30.88
N ALA A 301 17.85 -20.22 31.31
CA ALA A 301 18.57 -19.07 30.77
C ALA A 301 20.09 -19.19 30.99
N GLN A 302 20.53 -19.63 32.17
CA GLN A 302 21.95 -19.89 32.44
C GLN A 302 22.50 -21.03 31.57
N GLN A 303 21.74 -22.10 31.35
CA GLN A 303 22.14 -23.19 30.46
C GLN A 303 22.31 -22.72 29.01
N LEU A 304 21.38 -21.90 28.50
CA LEU A 304 21.51 -21.29 27.18
C LEU A 304 22.69 -20.33 27.09
N HIS A 305 22.90 -19.51 28.12
CA HIS A 305 24.02 -18.58 28.19
C HIS A 305 25.36 -19.32 28.13
N ALA A 306 25.52 -20.38 28.93
CA ALA A 306 26.70 -21.22 28.92
C ALA A 306 26.92 -21.90 27.56
N LEU A 307 25.85 -22.38 26.92
CA LEU A 307 25.91 -23.04 25.61
C LEU A 307 26.30 -22.07 24.49
N LEU A 308 25.67 -20.89 24.44
CA LEU A 308 25.92 -19.83 23.45
C LEU A 308 27.23 -19.09 23.68
N GLY A 309 27.78 -19.13 24.89
CA GLY A 309 29.10 -18.58 25.23
C GLY A 309 30.27 -19.42 24.69
N ARG A 310 30.04 -20.68 24.29
CA ARG A 310 31.12 -21.54 23.78
C ARG A 310 31.51 -21.18 22.33
N PRO A 311 32.81 -21.08 22.02
CA PRO A 311 33.30 -20.61 20.72
C PRO A 311 33.06 -21.59 19.55
N ASP A 312 32.90 -22.89 19.83
CA ASP A 312 32.52 -23.93 18.88
C ASP A 312 31.05 -23.78 18.43
N VAL A 313 30.13 -23.62 19.38
CA VAL A 313 28.70 -23.40 19.11
C VAL A 313 28.47 -22.07 18.38
N GLN A 314 29.17 -21.00 18.76
CA GLN A 314 29.09 -19.73 18.04
C GLN A 314 29.54 -19.86 16.57
N ARG A 315 30.57 -20.67 16.29
CA ARG A 315 31.02 -20.95 14.92
C ARG A 315 30.00 -21.76 14.12
N ASP A 316 29.34 -22.73 14.73
CA ASP A 316 28.33 -23.55 14.06
C ASP A 316 27.04 -22.76 13.78
N ILE A 317 26.65 -21.86 14.68
CA ILE A 317 25.55 -20.91 14.46
C ILE A 317 25.89 -19.91 13.34
N LEU A 318 27.15 -19.44 13.26
CA LEU A 318 27.68 -18.55 12.19
C LEU A 318 27.59 -19.19 10.79
N VAL A 319 27.69 -20.51 10.68
CA VAL A 319 27.50 -21.21 9.40
C VAL A 319 26.04 -21.06 8.92
N GLY A 320 25.06 -20.92 9.81
CA GLY A 320 23.64 -20.74 9.48
C GLY A 320 23.21 -19.33 9.03
N GLU A 321 24.01 -18.28 9.28
CA GLU A 321 23.63 -16.87 9.07
C GLU A 321 23.43 -16.46 7.60
N GLY A 322 24.02 -17.20 6.65
CA GLY A 322 23.88 -16.93 5.22
C GLY A 322 22.43 -17.05 4.70
N ILE A 323 21.55 -17.69 5.46
CA ILE A 323 20.15 -17.98 5.11
C ILE A 323 19.18 -17.03 5.85
N VAL A 324 19.71 -16.22 6.78
CA VAL A 324 18.89 -15.40 7.68
C VAL A 324 18.82 -13.96 7.19
N ASP A 325 17.63 -13.35 7.32
CA ASP A 325 17.34 -11.96 6.97
C ASP A 325 18.14 -10.94 7.80
N ALA A 326 18.40 -9.76 7.23
CA ALA A 326 19.25 -8.72 7.84
C ALA A 326 18.82 -8.27 9.25
N PRO A 327 17.52 -8.10 9.58
CA PRO A 327 17.08 -7.75 10.93
C PRO A 327 17.41 -8.83 11.96
N THR A 328 17.21 -10.09 11.60
CA THR A 328 17.50 -11.22 12.48
C THR A 328 19.00 -11.40 12.70
N ARG A 329 19.86 -11.07 11.72
CA ARG A 329 21.32 -11.02 11.93
C ARG A 329 21.71 -10.02 13.01
N LEU A 330 21.14 -8.81 12.99
CA LEU A 330 21.39 -7.81 14.04
C LEU A 330 20.99 -8.31 15.44
N GLN A 331 19.89 -9.06 15.54
CA GLN A 331 19.45 -9.67 16.79
C GLN A 331 20.37 -10.81 17.25
N LEU A 332 20.86 -11.63 16.33
CA LEU A 332 21.84 -12.69 16.61
C LEU A 332 23.19 -12.10 17.05
N ASP A 333 23.65 -11.02 16.41
CA ASP A 333 24.85 -10.27 16.83
C ASP A 333 24.67 -9.66 18.22
N ALA A 334 23.50 -9.07 18.49
CA ALA A 334 23.17 -8.55 19.81
C ALA A 334 23.12 -9.67 20.86
N LEU A 335 22.56 -10.83 20.52
CA LEU A 335 22.51 -11.99 21.43
C LEU A 335 23.90 -12.53 21.70
N ARG A 336 24.76 -12.60 20.67
CA ARG A 336 26.14 -13.04 20.78
C ARG A 336 26.97 -12.10 21.66
N SER A 337 26.85 -10.79 21.44
CA SER A 337 27.55 -9.80 22.28
C SER A 337 27.06 -9.84 23.72
N ALA A 338 25.79 -10.14 23.96
CA ALA A 338 25.25 -10.34 25.30
C ALA A 338 25.70 -11.67 25.93
N ALA A 339 25.79 -12.76 25.16
CA ALA A 339 26.25 -14.08 25.60
C ALA A 339 27.78 -14.17 25.84
N ALA A 340 28.55 -13.24 25.28
CA ALA A 340 29.99 -13.15 25.48
C ALA A 340 30.36 -12.53 26.83
N GLN A 341 29.39 -11.93 27.53
CA GLN A 341 29.61 -11.40 28.88
C GLN A 341 29.67 -12.55 29.89
N PRO A 342 30.46 -12.45 30.97
CA PRO A 342 30.58 -13.52 31.95
C PRO A 342 29.31 -13.72 32.80
N GLU A 343 28.47 -12.69 32.92
CA GLU A 343 27.24 -12.70 33.71
C GLU A 343 25.99 -12.64 32.82
N LEU A 344 24.90 -13.24 33.31
CA LEU A 344 23.58 -13.22 32.67
C LEU A 344 23.02 -11.79 32.73
N THR A 345 22.98 -11.09 31.60
CA THR A 345 22.46 -9.71 31.55
C THR A 345 20.97 -9.63 31.25
N ASP A 346 20.31 -8.56 31.71
CA ASP A 346 18.93 -8.19 31.35
C ASP A 346 18.71 -8.17 29.83
N ARG A 347 19.74 -7.73 29.08
CA ARG A 347 19.73 -7.70 27.63
C ARG A 347 19.73 -9.11 27.03
N PHE A 348 20.51 -10.03 27.58
CA PHE A 348 20.50 -11.44 27.16
C PHE A 348 19.14 -12.08 27.43
N ILE A 349 18.59 -11.90 28.64
CA ILE A 349 17.27 -12.39 29.05
C ILE A 349 16.19 -11.89 28.09
N SER A 350 16.19 -10.59 27.79
CA SER A 350 15.23 -9.98 26.86
C SER A 350 15.31 -10.60 25.46
N LEU A 351 16.52 -10.83 24.95
CA LEU A 351 16.74 -11.40 23.62
C LEU A 351 16.34 -12.88 23.52
N ILE A 352 16.72 -13.74 24.47
CA ILE A 352 16.31 -15.17 24.45
C ILE A 352 14.79 -15.35 24.64
N SER A 353 14.15 -14.37 25.28
CA SER A 353 12.71 -14.34 25.49
C SER A 353 11.94 -13.91 24.26
N GLU A 354 12.58 -13.27 23.28
CA GLU A 354 11.96 -12.83 22.03
C GLU A 354 11.45 -14.05 21.23
N PRO A 355 10.13 -14.20 20.99
CA PRO A 355 9.58 -15.41 20.39
C PRO A 355 10.13 -15.69 18.98
N ARG A 356 10.32 -14.64 18.17
CA ARG A 356 10.89 -14.73 16.82
C ARG A 356 12.34 -15.22 16.85
N LEU A 357 13.15 -14.66 17.75
CA LEU A 357 14.55 -15.08 17.91
C LEU A 357 14.63 -16.51 18.45
N ARG A 358 13.77 -16.88 19.41
CA ARG A 358 13.71 -18.24 19.96
C ARG A 358 13.35 -19.28 18.90
N GLN A 359 12.39 -18.98 18.02
CA GLN A 359 12.06 -19.86 16.89
C GLN A 359 13.24 -20.03 15.93
N ARG A 360 13.98 -18.95 15.65
CA ARG A 360 15.18 -19.00 14.79
C ARG A 360 16.30 -19.78 15.46
N LEU A 361 16.55 -19.56 16.74
CA LEU A 361 17.52 -20.31 17.56
C LEU A 361 17.15 -21.78 17.65
N PHE A 362 15.86 -22.11 17.71
CA PHE A 362 15.37 -23.48 17.69
C PHE A 362 15.67 -24.15 16.33
N GLY A 363 15.46 -23.44 15.22
CA GLY A 363 15.82 -23.89 13.88
C GLY A 363 17.34 -24.09 13.71
N LEU A 364 18.14 -23.12 14.17
CA LEU A 364 19.60 -23.18 14.12
C LEU A 364 20.16 -24.27 15.05
N GLY A 365 19.58 -24.43 16.24
CA GLY A 365 19.94 -25.45 17.21
C GLY A 365 19.78 -26.85 16.64
N ARG A 366 18.79 -27.10 15.77
CA ARG A 366 18.63 -28.38 15.06
C ARG A 366 19.78 -28.68 14.10
N MET A 367 20.51 -27.66 13.63
CA MET A 367 21.65 -27.80 12.73
C MET A 367 22.97 -28.08 13.46
N LEU A 368 22.98 -28.07 14.80
CA LEU A 368 24.18 -28.38 15.57
C LEU A 368 24.64 -29.83 15.30
N PRO A 369 25.94 -30.06 15.03
CA PRO A 369 26.45 -31.38 14.67
C PRO A 369 26.36 -32.39 15.82
N ASN A 370 26.47 -31.92 17.07
CA ASN A 370 26.46 -32.77 18.25
C ASN A 370 25.03 -33.05 18.76
N ALA A 371 24.68 -34.32 18.96
CA ALA A 371 23.36 -34.74 19.44
C ALA A 371 23.07 -34.25 20.88
N SER A 372 24.08 -34.19 21.74
CA SER A 372 23.93 -33.71 23.12
C SER A 372 23.62 -32.21 23.17
N ASP A 373 24.31 -31.42 22.35
CA ASP A 373 24.09 -29.97 22.25
C ASP A 373 22.71 -29.67 21.65
N ARG A 374 22.26 -30.47 20.67
CA ARG A 374 20.88 -30.40 20.14
C ARG A 374 19.84 -30.62 21.23
N SER A 375 19.98 -31.69 22.02
CA SER A 375 19.05 -32.01 23.11
C SER A 375 19.05 -30.94 24.20
N THR A 376 20.22 -30.45 24.57
CA THR A 376 20.39 -29.42 25.61
C THR A 376 19.81 -28.09 25.15
N THR A 377 20.10 -27.66 23.92
CA THR A 377 19.54 -26.44 23.31
C THR A 377 18.02 -26.54 23.22
N PHE A 378 17.50 -27.69 22.83
CA PHE A 378 16.06 -27.94 22.74
C PHE A 378 15.37 -27.85 24.10
N THR A 379 15.93 -28.52 25.11
CA THR A 379 15.38 -28.52 26.48
C THR A 379 15.45 -27.14 27.10
N ALA A 380 16.59 -26.45 26.96
CA ALA A 380 16.76 -25.11 27.50
C ALA A 380 15.85 -24.09 26.80
N LEU A 381 15.75 -24.09 25.46
CA LEU A 381 14.83 -23.19 24.74
C LEU A 381 13.35 -23.44 25.07
N GLN A 382 12.97 -24.70 25.36
CA GLN A 382 11.62 -25.04 25.77
C GLN A 382 11.30 -24.56 27.20
N ASN A 383 12.29 -24.60 28.10
CA ASN A 383 12.08 -24.28 29.51
C ASN A 383 12.37 -22.81 29.85
N VAL A 384 13.14 -22.09 29.02
CA VAL A 384 13.52 -20.68 29.24
C VAL A 384 12.33 -19.76 29.44
N ALA A 385 11.22 -19.98 28.75
CA ALA A 385 9.99 -19.25 28.98
C ALA A 385 8.80 -20.13 28.61
N THR A 386 8.20 -20.71 29.66
CA THR A 386 6.98 -21.55 29.55
C THR A 386 5.77 -20.72 29.15
N LEU A 387 5.76 -19.43 29.51
CA LEU A 387 4.76 -18.45 29.11
C LEU A 387 5.39 -17.43 28.17
N SER A 388 4.71 -17.12 27.07
CA SER A 388 5.13 -16.14 26.07
C SER A 388 4.27 -14.88 26.16
N VAL A 389 4.94 -13.73 26.12
CA VAL A 389 4.31 -12.40 26.03
C VAL A 389 4.16 -12.02 24.56
N LEU A 390 2.94 -11.68 24.15
CA LEU A 390 2.63 -11.14 22.84
C LEU A 390 2.06 -9.73 23.00
N ASP A 391 2.72 -8.75 22.40
CA ASP A 391 2.32 -7.35 22.27
C ASP A 391 1.25 -7.19 21.18
N ILE A 392 0.09 -7.83 21.38
CA ILE A 392 -0.94 -8.02 20.35
C ILE A 392 -1.43 -6.72 19.75
N LYS A 393 -1.60 -5.66 20.55
CA LYS A 393 -2.04 -4.35 20.05
C LYS A 393 -0.95 -3.67 19.23
N GLN A 394 0.31 -3.75 19.65
CA GLN A 394 1.43 -3.19 18.91
C GLN A 394 1.65 -3.96 17.59
N ILE A 395 1.59 -5.29 17.60
CA ILE A 395 1.68 -6.13 16.39
C ILE A 395 0.57 -5.77 15.40
N ALA A 396 -0.68 -5.65 15.87
CA ALA A 396 -1.81 -5.29 15.02
C ALA A 396 -1.64 -3.88 14.42
N LEU A 397 -1.19 -2.92 15.22
CA LEU A 397 -0.93 -1.55 14.75
C LEU A 397 0.24 -1.47 13.77
N ASP A 398 1.33 -2.20 14.01
CA ASP A 398 2.48 -2.26 13.12
C ASP A 398 2.08 -2.83 11.76
N GLN A 399 1.27 -3.88 11.71
CA GLN A 399 0.75 -4.44 10.47
C GLN A 399 -0.23 -3.50 9.76
N ALA A 400 -1.17 -2.89 10.48
CA ALA A 400 -2.01 -1.86 9.89
C ALA A 400 -1.21 -0.67 9.37
N SER A 401 -0.11 -0.33 10.03
CA SER A 401 0.81 0.70 9.55
C SER A 401 1.54 0.27 8.28
N GLU A 402 1.90 -1.01 8.14
CA GLU A 402 2.53 -1.58 6.94
C GLU A 402 1.55 -1.59 5.75
N TYR A 403 0.33 -2.10 5.94
CA TYR A 403 -0.74 -2.04 4.94
C TYR A 403 -1.08 -0.59 4.57
N GLY A 404 -1.21 0.27 5.58
CA GLY A 404 -1.41 1.70 5.42
C GLY A 404 -0.26 2.38 4.67
N ALA A 405 0.99 1.96 4.88
CA ALA A 405 2.17 2.50 4.21
C ALA A 405 2.22 2.14 2.72
N VAL A 406 1.81 0.93 2.33
CA VAL A 406 1.67 0.55 0.91
C VAL A 406 0.64 1.43 0.23
N ILE A 407 -0.54 1.57 0.85
CA ILE A 407 -1.63 2.41 0.33
C ILE A 407 -1.18 3.87 0.24
N THR A 408 -0.57 4.40 1.30
CA THR A 408 -0.05 5.76 1.36
C THR A 408 1.03 5.99 0.29
N THR A 409 1.92 5.02 0.06
CA THR A 409 2.97 5.10 -0.98
C THR A 409 2.35 5.20 -2.37
N ILE A 410 1.29 4.43 -2.66
CA ILE A 410 0.57 4.55 -3.93
C ILE A 410 -0.02 5.96 -4.08
N PHE A 411 -0.76 6.45 -3.09
CA PHE A 411 -1.33 7.82 -3.15
C PHE A 411 -0.27 8.91 -3.21
N LEU A 412 0.86 8.75 -2.53
CA LEU A 412 1.99 9.68 -2.57
C LEU A 412 2.59 9.74 -3.98
N VAL A 413 2.84 8.59 -4.61
CA VAL A 413 3.37 8.51 -5.98
C VAL A 413 2.42 9.20 -6.96
N LEU A 414 1.12 8.88 -6.90
CA LEU A 414 0.11 9.50 -7.76
C LEU A 414 -0.06 10.99 -7.49
N GLY A 415 0.02 11.39 -6.21
CA GLY A 415 -0.02 12.76 -5.75
C GLY A 415 1.12 13.59 -6.31
N ILE A 416 2.36 13.10 -6.24
CA ILE A 416 3.55 13.82 -6.73
C ILE A 416 3.43 14.16 -8.22
N PHE A 417 2.95 13.24 -9.05
CA PHE A 417 2.73 13.50 -10.47
C PHE A 417 1.61 14.52 -10.71
N SER A 418 0.51 14.42 -9.96
CA SER A 418 -0.61 15.35 -10.08
C SER A 418 -0.21 16.76 -9.64
N ILE A 419 0.59 16.87 -8.58
CA ILE A 419 1.21 18.11 -8.11
C ILE A 419 2.15 18.67 -9.18
N ALA A 420 3.03 17.85 -9.75
CA ALA A 420 3.96 18.29 -10.78
C ALA A 420 3.25 18.81 -12.05
N ALA A 421 2.14 18.17 -12.47
CA ALA A 421 1.31 18.66 -13.56
C ALA A 421 0.64 19.99 -13.21
N ALA A 422 0.15 20.14 -11.96
CA ALA A 422 -0.46 21.39 -11.48
C ALA A 422 0.55 22.56 -11.41
N ILE A 423 1.77 22.31 -10.91
CA ILE A 423 2.88 23.27 -10.90
C ILE A 423 3.14 23.80 -12.31
N LEU A 424 3.23 22.87 -13.26
CA LEU A 424 3.51 23.18 -14.66
C LEU A 424 2.39 24.01 -15.29
N LEU A 425 1.14 23.67 -14.98
CA LEU A 425 -0.03 24.45 -15.39
C LEU A 425 0.01 25.88 -14.84
N ILE A 426 0.25 26.04 -13.54
CA ILE A 426 0.33 27.35 -12.88
C ILE A 426 1.44 28.19 -13.52
N PHE A 427 2.63 27.61 -13.66
CA PHE A 427 3.76 28.27 -14.30
C PHE A 427 3.42 28.73 -15.71
N LEU A 428 2.74 27.89 -16.49
CA LEU A 428 2.34 28.19 -17.87
C LEU A 428 1.36 29.36 -17.94
N ILE A 429 0.38 29.41 -17.03
CA ILE A 429 -0.59 30.50 -16.97
C ILE A 429 0.09 31.82 -16.60
N PHE A 430 0.97 31.82 -15.59
CA PHE A 430 1.66 33.03 -15.15
C PHE A 430 2.70 33.53 -16.14
N ALA A 431 3.50 32.62 -16.72
CA ALA A 431 4.46 32.94 -17.76
C ALA A 431 3.76 33.62 -18.94
N LEU A 432 2.56 33.16 -19.29
CA LEU A 432 1.79 33.78 -20.36
C LEU A 432 1.17 35.13 -19.96
N LEU A 433 0.59 35.25 -18.77
CA LEU A 433 0.03 36.52 -18.29
C LEU A 433 1.09 37.62 -18.31
N ALA A 434 2.33 37.27 -17.99
CA ALA A 434 3.44 38.19 -18.00
C ALA A 434 3.90 38.55 -19.44
N ALA A 435 3.88 37.59 -20.37
CA ALA A 435 4.16 37.84 -21.79
C ALA A 435 3.15 38.82 -22.41
N ASP A 436 1.87 38.66 -22.08
CA ASP A 436 0.79 39.56 -22.52
C ASP A 436 0.91 41.00 -21.99
N ARG A 437 1.80 41.23 -21.00
CA ARG A 437 2.03 42.54 -20.39
C ARG A 437 3.35 43.17 -20.83
N GLY A 438 4.06 42.56 -21.78
CA GLY A 438 5.38 43.01 -22.22
C GLY A 438 5.44 44.50 -22.57
N MET A 439 4.51 45.01 -23.39
CA MET A 439 4.50 46.44 -23.72
C MET A 439 4.19 47.36 -22.53
N GLU A 440 3.28 46.95 -21.63
CA GLU A 440 2.94 47.70 -20.42
C GLU A 440 4.16 47.78 -19.47
N LEU A 441 4.91 46.69 -19.34
CA LEU A 441 6.13 46.64 -18.55
C LEU A 441 7.27 47.43 -19.20
N ALA A 442 7.34 47.46 -20.53
CA ALA A 442 8.34 48.22 -21.28
C ALA A 442 8.13 49.72 -21.09
N THR A 443 6.88 50.21 -21.17
CA THR A 443 6.56 51.62 -20.94
C THR A 443 6.79 52.02 -19.48
N MET A 444 6.40 51.18 -18.50
CA MET A 444 6.69 51.44 -17.09
C MET A 444 8.19 51.51 -16.79
N ARG A 445 9.02 50.66 -17.42
CA ARG A 445 10.49 50.76 -17.31
C ARG A 445 11.04 52.01 -17.98
N ALA A 446 10.48 52.42 -19.12
CA ALA A 446 10.87 53.66 -19.79
C ALA A 446 10.56 54.91 -18.94
N LEU A 447 9.49 54.84 -18.13
CA LEU A 447 9.12 55.87 -17.14
C LEU A 447 9.95 55.82 -15.84
N GLY A 448 10.98 54.97 -15.77
CA GLY A 448 11.92 54.92 -14.63
C GLY A 448 11.61 53.85 -13.57
N MET A 449 10.61 52.99 -13.77
CA MET A 449 10.31 51.90 -12.83
C MET A 449 11.43 50.85 -12.80
N ARG A 450 11.91 50.51 -11.60
CA ARG A 450 13.00 49.54 -11.41
C ARG A 450 12.49 48.10 -11.52
N ARG A 451 13.35 47.16 -11.94
CA ARG A 451 13.00 45.72 -12.11
C ARG A 451 12.37 45.10 -10.86
N HIS A 452 12.83 45.47 -9.66
CA HIS A 452 12.27 44.98 -8.40
C HIS A 452 10.85 45.52 -8.11
N GLN A 453 10.51 46.74 -8.57
CA GLN A 453 9.18 47.33 -8.37
C GLN A 453 8.14 46.61 -9.25
N ILE A 454 8.53 46.21 -10.45
CA ILE A 454 7.72 45.36 -11.34
C ILE A 454 7.49 43.99 -10.70
N MET A 455 8.55 43.38 -10.16
CA MET A 455 8.44 42.11 -9.45
C MET A 455 7.48 42.21 -8.27
N ILE A 456 7.57 43.26 -7.45
CA ILE A 456 6.66 43.53 -6.33
C ILE A 456 5.21 43.68 -6.81
N MET A 457 4.97 44.41 -7.90
CA MET A 457 3.61 44.60 -8.45
C MET A 457 2.97 43.25 -8.84
N PHE A 458 3.72 42.38 -9.52
CA PHE A 458 3.25 41.03 -9.87
C PHE A 458 3.02 40.14 -8.65
N LEU A 459 3.91 40.24 -7.67
CA LEU A 459 3.86 39.45 -6.45
C LEU A 459 2.63 39.86 -5.60
N LEU A 460 2.33 41.15 -5.51
CA LEU A 460 1.11 41.65 -4.86
C LEU A 460 -0.18 41.21 -5.58
N GLU A 461 -0.21 41.27 -6.91
CA GLU A 461 -1.34 40.77 -7.69
C GLU A 461 -1.54 39.27 -7.47
N GLY A 462 -0.44 38.52 -7.50
CA GLY A 462 -0.49 37.08 -7.40
C GLY A 462 -0.83 36.56 -6.00
N VAL A 463 -0.39 37.21 -4.91
CA VAL A 463 -0.80 36.86 -3.53
C VAL A 463 -2.32 36.87 -3.37
N VAL A 464 -3.03 37.76 -4.06
CA VAL A 464 -4.50 37.77 -4.03
C VAL A 464 -5.10 36.56 -4.74
N TYR A 465 -4.59 36.20 -5.93
CA TYR A 465 -5.01 34.98 -6.62
C TYR A 465 -4.72 33.74 -5.79
N ASP A 466 -3.58 33.73 -5.12
CA ASP A 466 -3.08 32.64 -4.29
C ASP A 466 -3.95 32.43 -3.05
N LEU A 467 -4.28 33.50 -2.33
CA LEU A 467 -5.20 33.43 -1.19
C LEU A 467 -6.58 32.91 -1.62
N CYS A 468 -7.13 33.40 -2.74
CA CYS A 468 -8.42 32.94 -3.25
C CYS A 468 -8.37 31.46 -3.66
N GLY A 469 -7.31 31.06 -4.38
CA GLY A 469 -7.11 29.68 -4.82
C GLY A 469 -6.92 28.71 -3.67
N ALA A 470 -6.14 29.10 -2.64
CA ALA A 470 -5.90 28.28 -1.45
C ALA A 470 -7.18 28.08 -0.63
N VAL A 471 -7.96 29.15 -0.37
CA VAL A 471 -9.22 29.05 0.37
C VAL A 471 -10.21 28.15 -0.37
N LEU A 472 -10.50 28.45 -1.64
CA LEU A 472 -11.44 27.65 -2.44
C LEU A 472 -10.95 26.21 -2.59
N GLY A 473 -9.64 26.02 -2.81
CA GLY A 473 -9.04 24.70 -2.99
C GLY A 473 -9.13 23.83 -1.75
N THR A 474 -8.94 24.40 -0.55
CA THR A 474 -9.09 23.65 0.71
C THR A 474 -10.55 23.28 0.99
N PHE A 475 -11.52 24.14 0.65
CA PHE A 475 -12.94 23.77 0.77
C PHE A 475 -13.33 22.67 -0.20
N VAL A 476 -12.89 22.78 -1.46
CA VAL A 476 -13.16 21.75 -2.48
C VAL A 476 -12.45 20.44 -2.12
N SER A 477 -11.24 20.48 -1.57
CA SER A 477 -10.50 19.28 -1.14
C SER A 477 -11.16 18.55 0.02
N ALA A 478 -11.65 19.29 1.02
CA ALA A 478 -12.41 18.72 2.13
C ALA A 478 -13.71 18.08 1.63
N GLY A 479 -14.40 18.75 0.71
CA GLY A 479 -15.62 18.24 0.07
C GLY A 479 -15.38 16.99 -0.78
N SER A 480 -14.35 16.97 -1.62
CA SER A 480 -13.99 15.81 -2.45
C SER A 480 -13.54 14.63 -1.59
N SER A 481 -12.75 14.87 -0.54
CA SER A 481 -12.35 13.84 0.42
C SER A 481 -13.56 13.26 1.16
N TYR A 482 -14.46 14.11 1.65
CA TYR A 482 -15.70 13.68 2.30
C TYR A 482 -16.58 12.83 1.37
N LEU A 483 -16.80 13.27 0.13
CA LEU A 483 -17.61 12.54 -0.85
C LEU A 483 -16.99 11.19 -1.20
N LEU A 484 -15.67 11.15 -1.39
CA LEU A 484 -14.93 9.94 -1.70
C LEU A 484 -15.04 8.93 -0.55
N VAL A 485 -14.88 9.39 0.70
CA VAL A 485 -15.02 8.53 1.88
C VAL A 485 -16.46 8.09 2.11
N ARG A 486 -17.45 8.94 1.85
CA ARG A 486 -18.85 8.55 1.98
C ARG A 486 -19.25 7.49 0.96
N ALA A 487 -18.81 7.64 -0.29
CA ALA A 487 -18.96 6.60 -1.31
C ALA A 487 -18.26 5.30 -0.89
N LEU A 488 -17.15 5.41 -0.15
CA LEU A 488 -16.44 4.31 0.50
C LEU A 488 -17.30 3.60 1.53
N GLY A 489 -17.79 4.33 2.54
CA GLY A 489 -18.58 3.80 3.64
C GLY A 489 -19.88 3.15 3.15
N GLN A 490 -20.54 3.74 2.15
CA GLN A 490 -21.74 3.14 1.54
C GLN A 490 -21.44 1.83 0.81
N SER A 491 -20.26 1.72 0.18
CA SER A 491 -19.85 0.47 -0.46
C SER A 491 -19.48 -0.61 0.56
N LEU A 492 -19.19 -0.23 1.80
CA LEU A 492 -18.74 -1.11 2.88
C LEU A 492 -19.82 -1.46 3.91
N ALA A 493 -20.88 -0.65 4.02
CA ALA A 493 -21.97 -0.91 4.95
C ALA A 493 -22.58 -2.33 4.83
N PRO A 494 -22.74 -2.93 3.63
CA PRO A 494 -23.20 -4.32 3.49
C PRO A 494 -22.26 -5.36 4.09
N PHE A 495 -21.00 -4.99 4.36
CA PHE A 495 -19.96 -5.86 4.91
C PHE A 495 -19.68 -5.56 6.40
N GLY A 496 -20.53 -4.78 7.06
CA GLY A 496 -20.38 -4.45 8.49
C GLY A 496 -19.27 -3.44 8.82
N VAL A 497 -18.54 -2.92 7.84
CA VAL A 497 -17.46 -1.95 8.07
C VAL A 497 -18.00 -0.52 7.99
N GLN A 498 -18.02 0.18 9.12
CA GLN A 498 -18.39 1.59 9.18
C GLN A 498 -17.14 2.47 9.03
N ILE A 499 -17.02 3.17 7.90
CA ILE A 499 -15.97 4.16 7.69
C ILE A 499 -16.53 5.56 7.96
N GLU A 500 -15.93 6.24 8.92
CA GLU A 500 -16.23 7.64 9.20
C GLU A 500 -15.18 8.56 8.56
N PRO A 501 -15.60 9.63 7.85
CA PRO A 501 -14.69 10.62 7.30
C PRO A 501 -13.98 11.38 8.42
N HIS A 502 -12.65 11.30 8.42
CA HIS A 502 -11.79 12.01 9.36
C HIS A 502 -10.85 12.95 8.62
N LEU A 503 -10.99 14.25 8.87
CA LEU A 503 -10.13 15.31 8.32
C LEU A 503 -9.35 15.95 9.46
N ALA A 504 -8.04 15.73 9.52
CA ALA A 504 -7.22 16.34 10.54
C ALA A 504 -7.07 17.85 10.29
N PRO A 505 -7.26 18.73 11.29
CA PRO A 505 -7.03 20.18 11.13
C PRO A 505 -5.62 20.51 10.64
N SER A 506 -4.63 19.74 11.09
CA SER A 506 -3.24 19.85 10.61
C SER A 506 -3.12 19.61 9.11
N SER A 507 -3.89 18.68 8.55
CA SER A 507 -3.83 18.35 7.12
C SER A 507 -4.50 19.41 6.26
N LEU A 508 -5.56 20.07 6.77
CA LEU A 508 -6.15 21.24 6.13
C LEU A 508 -5.18 22.42 6.11
N LEU A 509 -4.51 22.69 7.24
CA LEU A 509 -3.48 23.73 7.34
C LEU A 509 -2.28 23.41 6.42
N LEU A 510 -1.80 22.17 6.44
CA LEU A 510 -0.71 21.70 5.59
C LEU A 510 -1.07 21.89 4.12
N THR A 511 -2.29 21.50 3.72
CA THR A 511 -2.79 21.63 2.34
C THR A 511 -2.82 23.09 1.91
N ALA A 512 -3.38 23.97 2.75
CA ALA A 512 -3.47 25.40 2.46
C ALA A 512 -2.06 26.02 2.35
N SER A 513 -1.17 25.77 3.31
CA SER A 513 0.19 26.31 3.34
C SER A 513 1.08 25.75 2.24
N ALA A 514 1.06 24.44 2.01
CA ALA A 514 1.85 23.80 0.95
C ALA A 514 1.39 24.25 -0.44
N GLY A 515 0.07 24.31 -0.66
CA GLY A 515 -0.51 24.86 -1.89
C GLY A 515 -0.04 26.29 -2.14
N MET A 516 -0.16 27.16 -1.13
CA MET A 516 0.21 28.58 -1.21
C MET A 516 1.72 28.82 -1.38
N LEU A 517 2.57 28.06 -0.68
CA LEU A 517 4.02 28.18 -0.86
C LEU A 517 4.45 27.76 -2.26
N LEU A 518 3.85 26.69 -2.77
CA LEU A 518 4.20 26.14 -4.07
C LEU A 518 3.88 27.15 -5.19
N THR A 519 2.70 27.73 -5.13
CA THR A 519 2.21 28.73 -6.08
C THR A 519 2.98 30.04 -5.97
N PHE A 520 3.28 30.50 -4.75
CA PHE A 520 4.13 31.66 -4.50
C PHE A 520 5.53 31.49 -5.11
N VAL A 521 6.17 30.33 -4.93
CA VAL A 521 7.48 30.03 -5.53
C VAL A 521 7.40 30.05 -7.05
N MET A 522 6.38 29.45 -7.66
CA MET A 522 6.21 29.44 -9.12
C MET A 522 5.95 30.83 -9.69
N MET A 523 5.16 31.63 -8.98
CA MET A 523 4.89 33.01 -9.35
C MET A 523 6.13 33.88 -9.22
N LEU A 524 6.91 33.73 -8.16
CA LEU A 524 8.19 34.42 -8.00
C LEU A 524 9.15 34.04 -9.13
N ALA A 525 9.23 32.76 -9.49
CA ALA A 525 10.05 32.29 -10.60
C ALA A 525 9.59 32.88 -11.96
N ALA A 526 8.28 32.92 -12.21
CA ALA A 526 7.71 33.52 -13.42
C ALA A 526 7.97 35.04 -13.48
N ALA A 527 7.72 35.75 -12.38
CA ALA A 527 7.94 37.19 -12.27
C ALA A 527 9.42 37.56 -12.42
N TRP A 528 10.32 36.78 -11.80
CA TRP A 528 11.76 36.95 -11.91
C TRP A 528 12.22 36.78 -13.35
N ARG A 529 11.80 35.70 -14.02
CA ARG A 529 12.12 35.43 -15.43
C ARG A 529 11.66 36.56 -16.34
N VAL A 530 10.48 37.11 -16.11
CA VAL A 530 9.94 38.19 -16.95
C VAL A 530 10.72 39.49 -16.73
N SER A 531 11.01 39.83 -15.48
CA SER A 531 11.74 41.05 -15.12
C SER A 531 13.17 41.12 -15.68
N SER A 532 13.78 39.96 -15.94
CA SER A 532 15.15 39.84 -16.43
C SER A 532 15.26 39.93 -17.96
N THR A 533 14.17 39.71 -18.70
CA THR A 533 14.16 39.89 -20.16
C THR A 533 14.35 41.37 -20.52
N ASP A 534 15.22 41.63 -21.50
CA ASP A 534 15.51 42.99 -21.92
C ASP A 534 14.41 43.46 -22.89
N LEU A 535 13.41 44.15 -22.35
CA LEU A 535 12.22 44.56 -23.09
C LEU A 535 12.50 45.46 -24.31
N MET A 536 13.67 46.12 -24.35
CA MET A 536 14.14 46.90 -25.51
C MET A 536 14.86 46.06 -26.59
N ALA A 537 15.44 44.92 -26.22
CA ALA A 537 16.12 44.02 -27.15
C ALA A 537 15.13 43.33 -28.11
N GLY A 538 13.91 43.06 -27.63
CA GLY A 538 12.81 42.55 -28.47
C GLY A 538 12.30 43.54 -29.52
N VAL A 539 12.44 44.85 -29.30
CA VAL A 539 12.06 45.91 -30.26
C VAL A 539 13.14 46.13 -31.33
N ARG A 540 14.42 45.88 -30.99
CA ARG A 540 15.55 46.00 -31.92
C ARG A 540 15.95 44.70 -32.61
N GLY A 541 15.34 43.57 -32.25
CA GLY A 541 15.66 42.26 -32.81
C GLY A 541 17.04 41.70 -32.43
N GLU A 542 17.75 42.32 -31.49
CA GLU A 542 19.08 41.90 -31.07
C GLU A 542 18.97 41.01 -29.82
N GLY A 543 19.15 39.70 -29.97
CA GLY A 543 19.18 38.77 -28.84
C GLY A 543 20.33 39.09 -27.87
N GLY A 544 20.02 39.39 -26.60
CA GLY A 544 21.01 39.77 -25.59
C GLY A 544 22.00 38.66 -25.21
N SER A 545 23.29 38.81 -25.56
CA SER A 545 24.33 37.81 -25.29
C SER A 545 24.49 37.50 -23.80
N LEU A 546 24.48 36.21 -23.41
CA LEU A 546 24.87 35.78 -22.07
C LEU A 546 26.34 36.12 -21.80
N SER A 547 26.65 36.52 -20.56
CA SER A 547 28.02 36.84 -20.15
C SER A 547 28.89 35.58 -20.08
N LYS A 548 30.15 35.69 -20.53
CA LYS A 548 31.17 34.62 -20.49
C LYS A 548 31.25 33.82 -19.16
N PRO A 549 31.11 34.40 -17.95
CA PRO A 549 31.15 33.62 -16.71
C PRO A 549 30.00 32.62 -16.53
N VAL A 550 28.82 32.84 -17.14
CA VAL A 550 27.69 31.90 -17.07
C VAL A 550 27.95 30.65 -17.93
N LEU A 551 28.60 30.83 -19.08
CA LEU A 551 29.05 29.74 -19.95
C LEU A 551 30.18 28.91 -19.30
N ILE A 552 31.10 29.57 -18.61
CA ILE A 552 32.19 28.91 -17.87
C ILE A 552 31.62 28.16 -16.66
N GLY A 553 30.66 28.73 -15.94
CA GLY A 553 29.96 28.07 -14.83
C GLY A 553 29.18 26.84 -15.27
N ALA A 554 28.49 26.89 -16.42
CA ALA A 554 27.79 25.73 -16.98
C ALA A 554 28.75 24.62 -17.45
N GLY A 555 29.89 25.00 -18.05
CA GLY A 555 30.96 24.06 -18.43
C GLY A 555 31.63 23.40 -17.22
N ALA A 556 31.89 24.17 -16.15
CA ALA A 556 32.41 23.65 -14.89
C ALA A 556 31.41 22.70 -14.20
N LEU A 557 30.11 23.04 -14.20
CA LEU A 557 29.05 22.16 -13.67
C LEU A 557 28.96 20.86 -14.45
N LEU A 558 29.08 20.91 -15.79
CA LEU A 558 29.11 19.73 -16.67
C LEU A 558 30.33 18.85 -16.41
N LEU A 559 31.52 19.44 -16.23
CA LEU A 559 32.74 18.72 -15.87
C LEU A 559 32.65 18.08 -14.49
N LEU A 560 32.08 18.77 -13.50
CA LEU A 560 31.87 18.27 -12.14
C LEU A 560 30.85 17.13 -12.14
N THR A 561 29.80 17.22 -12.96
CA THR A 561 28.87 16.10 -13.18
C THR A 561 29.51 14.93 -13.92
N ALA A 562 30.36 15.17 -14.91
CA ALA A 562 31.08 14.12 -15.61
C ALA A 562 32.07 13.39 -14.68
N LEU A 563 32.74 14.12 -13.78
CA LEU A 563 33.60 13.57 -12.74
C LEU A 563 32.83 12.74 -11.70
N LEU A 564 31.64 13.20 -11.28
CA LEU A 564 30.77 12.46 -10.36
C LEU A 564 30.14 11.21 -11.02
N VAL A 565 29.84 11.27 -12.32
CA VAL A 565 29.38 10.11 -13.10
C VAL A 565 30.53 9.11 -13.32
N TRP A 566 31.75 9.60 -13.57
CA TRP A 566 32.94 8.76 -13.73
C TRP A 566 33.39 8.11 -12.42
N SER A 567 33.35 8.82 -11.28
CA SER A 567 33.65 8.25 -9.96
C SER A 567 32.64 7.16 -9.57
N ARG A 568 31.38 7.31 -10.01
CA ARG A 568 30.34 6.29 -9.85
C ARG A 568 30.52 5.09 -10.79
N TRP A 569 31.11 5.28 -11.98
CA TRP A 569 31.33 4.20 -12.95
C TRP A 569 32.29 3.11 -12.41
N HIS A 570 33.16 3.44 -11.46
CA HIS A 570 34.23 2.56 -10.97
C HIS A 570 34.12 2.14 -9.48
N ALA A 571 33.08 2.51 -8.74
CA ALA A 571 32.97 2.20 -7.31
C ALA A 571 32.33 0.81 -7.03
N PRO A 572 32.87 0.00 -6.09
CA PRO A 572 32.32 -1.31 -5.72
C PRO A 572 30.97 -1.23 -4.97
N LEU A 573 30.17 -2.29 -5.12
CA LEU A 573 28.70 -2.30 -5.06
C LEU A 573 28.05 -2.54 -3.68
N ASP A 574 28.80 -2.53 -2.57
CA ASP A 574 28.35 -3.24 -1.36
C ASP A 574 27.60 -2.42 -0.29
N GLU A 575 27.36 -1.11 -0.48
CA GLU A 575 26.74 -0.27 0.56
C GLU A 575 25.73 0.73 -0.06
N TYR A 576 24.43 0.40 0.00
CA TYR A 576 23.37 1.06 -0.79
C TYR A 576 22.36 1.90 0.02
N SER A 577 22.30 1.78 1.34
CA SER A 577 21.23 2.39 2.17
C SER A 577 21.27 3.93 2.26
N GLY A 578 22.40 4.58 1.98
CA GLY A 578 22.56 6.05 2.10
C GLY A 578 22.75 6.82 0.78
N ARG A 579 22.72 6.16 -0.38
CA ARG A 579 23.33 6.71 -1.62
C ARG A 579 22.37 7.22 -2.71
N SER A 580 21.05 7.20 -2.49
CA SER A 580 20.06 7.89 -3.37
C SER A 580 20.20 9.42 -3.32
N ALA A 581 20.76 9.96 -2.22
CA ALA A 581 21.00 11.38 -2.01
C ALA A 581 21.95 12.03 -3.03
N LEU A 582 22.80 11.26 -3.74
CA LEU A 582 23.77 11.76 -4.73
C LEU A 582 23.27 11.67 -6.20
N VAL A 583 22.20 10.92 -6.47
CA VAL A 583 21.57 10.84 -7.81
C VAL A 583 20.76 12.11 -8.11
N LEU A 584 20.09 12.67 -7.11
CA LEU A 584 19.35 13.93 -7.25
C LEU A 584 20.24 15.13 -7.61
N PRO A 585 21.38 15.40 -6.94
CA PRO A 585 22.27 16.50 -7.29
C PRO A 585 22.87 16.38 -8.70
N THR A 586 23.27 15.17 -9.11
CA THR A 586 23.87 14.92 -10.44
C THR A 586 22.86 15.12 -11.57
N THR A 587 21.61 14.70 -11.35
CA THR A 587 20.51 14.87 -12.31
C THR A 587 20.02 16.32 -12.37
N LEU A 588 19.93 17.01 -11.24
CA LEU A 588 19.59 18.42 -11.18
C LEU A 588 20.64 19.28 -11.90
N ALA A 589 21.92 18.95 -11.76
CA ALA A 589 23.01 19.61 -12.47
C ALA A 589 22.98 19.37 -14.00
N LEU A 590 22.63 18.16 -14.47
CA LEU A 590 22.44 17.88 -15.90
C LEU A 590 21.22 18.61 -16.49
N ILE A 591 20.13 18.72 -15.73
CA ILE A 591 18.95 19.52 -16.12
C ILE A 591 19.31 21.00 -16.22
N VAL A 592 20.03 21.54 -15.22
CA VAL A 592 20.52 22.94 -15.22
C VAL A 592 21.51 23.19 -16.36
N ALA A 593 22.40 22.25 -16.65
CA ALA A 593 23.31 22.32 -17.80
C ALA A 593 22.55 22.30 -19.14
N GLY A 594 21.54 21.44 -19.27
CA GLY A 594 20.68 21.39 -20.45
C GLY A 594 19.88 22.70 -20.65
N LEU A 595 19.34 23.27 -19.58
CA LEU A 595 18.62 24.55 -19.57
C LEU A 595 19.54 25.74 -19.90
N THR A 596 20.77 25.75 -19.39
CA THR A 596 21.75 26.83 -19.65
C THR A 596 22.28 26.79 -21.09
N CYS A 597 22.59 25.61 -21.64
CA CYS A 597 22.93 25.45 -23.07
C CYS A 597 21.76 25.84 -24.01
N PHE A 598 20.52 25.66 -23.58
CA PHE A 598 19.33 26.08 -24.34
C PHE A 598 19.17 27.60 -24.40
N SER A 599 19.43 28.29 -23.29
CA SER A 599 19.39 29.75 -23.25
C SER A 599 20.44 30.41 -24.17
N SER A 600 21.59 29.76 -24.39
CA SER A 600 22.62 30.26 -25.31
C SER A 600 22.33 29.94 -26.78
N GLY A 601 21.56 28.88 -27.08
CA GLY A 601 21.10 28.55 -28.44
C GLY A 601 20.02 29.49 -28.99
N ILE A 602 19.19 30.07 -28.13
CA ILE A 602 18.19 31.11 -28.48
C ILE A 602 18.87 32.40 -28.96
N LEU A 603 20.12 32.64 -28.55
CA LEU A 603 20.84 33.88 -28.83
C LEU A 603 21.62 33.88 -30.13
N ARG A 604 21.79 32.72 -30.77
CA ARG A 604 22.45 32.59 -32.07
C ARG A 604 21.45 32.12 -33.10
N GLY A 605 20.49 32.98 -33.41
CA GLY A 605 19.56 32.81 -34.52
C GLY A 605 20.29 32.91 -35.86
N ARG A 606 21.01 31.87 -36.27
CA ARG A 606 21.34 31.59 -37.67
C ARG A 606 21.35 30.09 -37.86
N THR A 607 20.29 29.54 -38.46
CA THR A 607 20.42 28.30 -39.23
C THR A 607 20.02 28.60 -40.66
N PHE A 608 20.95 28.38 -41.60
CA PHE A 608 20.74 27.27 -42.53
C PHE A 608 22.03 26.80 -43.23
N LEU A 609 23.10 27.60 -43.41
CA LEU A 609 24.34 27.10 -44.03
C LEU A 609 25.59 27.72 -43.39
N GLY A 610 26.40 26.89 -42.71
CA GLY A 610 27.77 27.22 -42.29
C GLY A 610 27.96 27.64 -40.82
N GLY A 611 28.19 26.66 -39.93
CA GLY A 611 28.64 26.87 -38.55
C GLY A 611 28.19 25.74 -37.62
N ARG A 612 29.12 24.98 -37.01
CA ARG A 612 28.80 23.84 -36.15
C ARG A 612 28.02 24.28 -34.90
N ASP A 613 26.75 23.86 -34.81
CA ASP A 613 25.84 24.01 -33.65
C ASP A 613 26.25 23.13 -32.43
N LEU A 614 27.52 23.19 -32.02
CA LEU A 614 28.07 22.48 -30.85
C LEU A 614 27.25 22.60 -29.54
N PRO A 615 26.76 23.79 -29.11
CA PRO A 615 25.98 23.89 -27.88
C PRO A 615 24.61 23.19 -27.98
N GLY A 616 24.12 23.02 -29.21
CA GLY A 616 22.83 22.44 -29.49
C GLY A 616 22.79 20.91 -29.34
N SER A 617 23.83 20.24 -29.83
CA SER A 617 24.02 18.79 -29.74
C SER A 617 24.38 18.33 -28.33
N LEU A 618 25.09 19.16 -27.56
CA LEU A 618 25.40 18.88 -26.15
C LEU A 618 24.15 18.79 -25.28
N ALA A 619 23.16 19.66 -25.52
CA ALA A 619 21.89 19.63 -24.78
C ALA A 619 21.05 18.37 -25.07
N THR A 620 21.04 17.88 -26.32
CA THR A 620 20.37 16.61 -26.68
C THR A 620 21.09 15.40 -26.07
N LEU A 621 22.44 15.42 -26.05
CA LEU A 621 23.24 14.40 -25.38
C LEU A 621 23.00 14.39 -23.87
N ALA A 622 22.88 15.55 -23.23
CA ALA A 622 22.56 15.65 -21.81
C ALA A 622 21.17 15.08 -21.49
N GLY A 623 20.16 15.35 -22.35
CA GLY A 623 18.82 14.77 -22.22
C GLY A 623 18.83 13.24 -22.34
N LEU A 624 19.50 12.70 -23.37
CA LEU A 624 19.66 11.25 -23.55
C LEU A 624 20.43 10.59 -22.40
N ALA A 625 21.50 11.22 -21.92
CA ALA A 625 22.26 10.74 -20.77
C ALA A 625 21.38 10.64 -19.52
N ASN A 626 20.52 11.64 -19.27
CA ASN A 626 19.60 11.63 -18.15
C ASN A 626 18.57 10.49 -18.24
N ILE A 627 18.05 10.22 -19.46
CA ILE A 627 17.17 9.08 -19.71
C ILE A 627 17.87 7.76 -19.37
N ILE A 628 19.10 7.58 -19.85
CA ILE A 628 19.89 6.35 -19.61
C ILE A 628 20.19 6.17 -18.11
N ILE A 629 20.58 7.24 -17.41
CA ILE A 629 20.87 7.21 -15.97
C ILE A 629 19.66 6.73 -15.17
N TRP A 630 18.47 7.30 -15.43
CA TRP A 630 17.26 6.95 -14.69
C TRP A 630 16.68 5.60 -15.06
N LEU A 631 16.73 5.19 -16.33
CA LEU A 631 16.34 3.82 -16.72
C LEU A 631 17.22 2.77 -16.04
N ARG A 632 18.53 3.02 -15.92
CA ARG A 632 19.45 2.15 -15.18
C ARG A 632 19.16 2.16 -13.68
N ALA A 633 18.90 3.33 -13.08
CA ALA A 633 18.55 3.44 -11.67
C ALA A 633 17.27 2.66 -11.32
N LEU A 634 16.24 2.75 -12.16
CA LEU A 634 15.00 1.96 -12.03
C LEU A 634 15.26 0.46 -12.14
N GLY A 635 16.14 0.04 -13.05
CA GLY A 635 16.54 -1.37 -13.17
C GLY A 635 17.31 -1.89 -11.94
N GLN A 636 18.09 -1.04 -11.27
CA GLN A 636 18.85 -1.41 -10.07
C GLN A 636 17.96 -1.48 -8.81
N LEU A 637 16.94 -0.63 -8.71
CA LEU A 637 15.95 -0.67 -7.62
C LEU A 637 15.23 -2.02 -7.53
N ALA A 638 15.02 -2.68 -8.67
CA ALA A 638 14.36 -3.98 -8.77
C ALA A 638 15.28 -5.19 -8.48
N GLY A 639 16.55 -4.98 -8.13
CA GLY A 639 17.49 -6.07 -7.86
C GLY A 639 17.37 -6.65 -6.44
N PRO A 640 17.95 -7.84 -6.16
CA PRO A 640 17.90 -8.51 -4.84
C PRO A 640 18.44 -7.71 -3.65
N ARG A 641 19.12 -6.57 -3.92
CA ARG A 641 19.75 -5.68 -2.93
C ARG A 641 19.07 -4.31 -2.85
N GLY A 642 17.97 -4.09 -3.58
CA GLY A 642 17.20 -2.85 -3.55
C GLY A 642 16.35 -2.77 -2.28
N GLY A 643 16.57 -1.74 -1.46
CA GLY A 643 15.71 -1.45 -0.31
C GLY A 643 14.36 -0.90 -0.76
N VAL A 644 13.27 -1.42 -0.18
CA VAL A 644 11.89 -0.98 -0.46
C VAL A 644 11.64 0.44 0.07
N ASN A 645 12.31 0.79 1.18
CA ASN A 645 12.11 2.07 1.87
C ASN A 645 12.49 3.26 0.97
N GLY A 646 11.48 4.00 0.51
CA GLY A 646 11.65 5.17 -0.37
C GLY A 646 11.70 4.86 -1.88
N ALA A 647 11.51 3.60 -2.29
CA ALA A 647 11.49 3.21 -3.71
C ALA A 647 10.35 3.92 -4.47
N GLY A 648 9.15 4.03 -3.88
CA GLY A 648 8.02 4.73 -4.49
C GLY A 648 8.33 6.19 -4.84
N VAL A 649 8.87 6.97 -3.87
CA VAL A 649 9.29 8.37 -4.09
C VAL A 649 10.36 8.45 -5.19
N THR A 650 11.32 7.53 -5.18
CA THR A 650 12.38 7.49 -6.18
C THR A 650 11.83 7.22 -7.57
N ILE A 651 10.86 6.30 -7.71
CA ILE A 651 10.17 6.00 -8.97
C ILE A 651 9.32 7.22 -9.43
N ALA A 652 8.66 7.91 -8.51
CA ALA A 652 7.91 9.13 -8.84
C ALA A 652 8.82 10.24 -9.38
N ILE A 653 9.94 10.50 -8.70
CA ILE A 653 10.96 11.47 -9.12
C ILE A 653 11.56 11.05 -10.48
N ALA A 654 11.86 9.76 -10.66
CA ALA A 654 12.33 9.22 -11.93
C ALA A 654 11.34 9.53 -13.06
N GLY A 655 10.04 9.34 -12.83
CA GLY A 655 9.01 9.63 -13.82
C GLY A 655 8.96 11.10 -14.23
N ILE A 656 9.06 12.03 -13.27
CA ILE A 656 9.10 13.48 -13.56
C ILE A 656 10.35 13.83 -14.38
N ILE A 657 11.50 13.30 -14.01
CA ILE A 657 12.76 13.62 -14.71
C ILE A 657 12.78 12.98 -16.10
N LEU A 658 12.33 11.74 -16.23
CA LEU A 658 12.27 11.03 -17.51
C LEU A 658 11.33 11.73 -18.48
N ILE A 659 10.16 12.20 -18.04
CA ILE A 659 9.24 12.89 -18.94
C ILE A 659 9.80 14.24 -19.40
N ILE A 660 10.38 15.02 -18.47
CA ILE A 660 11.03 16.29 -18.81
C ILE A 660 12.17 16.04 -19.81
N ALA A 661 13.05 15.07 -19.54
CA ALA A 661 14.18 14.76 -20.41
C ALA A 661 13.75 14.24 -21.80
N THR A 662 12.73 13.37 -21.84
CA THR A 662 12.21 12.79 -23.10
C THR A 662 11.56 13.85 -23.97
N VAL A 663 10.66 14.66 -23.40
CA VAL A 663 9.98 15.72 -24.14
C VAL A 663 10.97 16.81 -24.58
N TRP A 664 11.91 17.18 -23.72
CA TRP A 664 12.97 18.14 -24.04
C TRP A 664 13.81 17.70 -25.24
N THR A 665 14.27 16.46 -25.22
CA THR A 665 15.05 15.86 -26.31
C THR A 665 14.22 15.77 -27.59
N GLY A 666 12.95 15.35 -27.49
CA GLY A 666 12.04 15.23 -28.62
C GLY A 666 11.75 16.57 -29.32
N ILE A 667 11.51 17.64 -28.56
CA ILE A 667 11.21 18.97 -29.11
C ILE A 667 12.42 19.57 -29.81
N ARG A 668 13.61 19.34 -29.26
CA ARG A 668 14.83 19.78 -29.94
C ARG A 668 15.05 19.02 -31.25
N SER A 669 14.64 17.75 -31.30
CA SER A 669 14.65 16.93 -32.51
C SER A 669 13.46 17.18 -33.45
N MET A 670 12.59 18.19 -33.21
CA MET A 670 11.46 18.45 -34.11
C MET A 670 11.87 18.86 -35.51
N GLY A 671 13.03 19.49 -35.72
CA GLY A 671 13.47 19.95 -37.05
C GLY A 671 13.43 18.83 -38.12
N PRO A 672 14.15 17.72 -37.93
CA PRO A 672 14.08 16.54 -38.81
C PRO A 672 12.67 15.96 -38.96
N VAL A 673 11.90 15.90 -37.88
CA VAL A 673 10.53 15.36 -37.88
C VAL A 673 9.60 16.20 -38.75
N LEU A 674 9.70 17.53 -38.68
CA LEU A 674 8.90 18.43 -39.50
C LEU A 674 9.25 18.32 -40.99
N LEU A 675 10.53 18.08 -41.32
CA LEU A 675 10.97 17.81 -42.70
C LEU A 675 10.41 16.49 -43.23
N ALA A 676 10.41 15.44 -42.41
CA ALA A 676 9.83 14.15 -42.77
C ALA A 676 8.31 14.25 -42.99
N ILE A 677 7.60 15.04 -42.16
CA ILE A 677 6.16 15.29 -42.31
C ILE A 677 5.86 16.10 -43.58
N ASP A 678 6.62 17.16 -43.88
CA ASP A 678 6.44 17.94 -45.12
C ASP A 678 6.73 17.09 -46.37
N TYR A 679 7.73 16.20 -46.31
CA TYR A 679 8.05 15.24 -47.37
C TYR A 679 6.92 14.22 -47.56
N ALA A 680 6.40 13.61 -46.48
CA ALA A 680 5.31 12.63 -46.54
C ALA A 680 3.98 13.24 -47.06
N LEU A 681 3.74 14.52 -46.78
CA LEU A 681 2.52 15.22 -47.20
C LEU A 681 2.60 15.81 -48.61
N THR A 682 3.70 15.60 -49.34
CA THR A 682 3.81 16.01 -50.75
C THR A 682 2.72 15.42 -51.63
N ALA A 683 2.24 14.20 -51.32
CA ALA A 683 1.18 13.51 -52.04
C ALA A 683 -0.25 14.04 -51.75
N LEU A 684 -0.46 14.84 -50.70
CA LEU A 684 -1.78 15.30 -50.24
C LEU A 684 -1.81 16.83 -50.06
N PRO A 685 -1.94 17.63 -51.15
CA PRO A 685 -1.78 19.08 -51.12
C PRO A 685 -2.79 19.81 -50.23
N ARG A 686 -4.02 19.28 -50.09
CA ARG A 686 -5.05 19.85 -49.19
C ARG A 686 -4.66 19.74 -47.71
N LEU A 687 -4.04 18.63 -47.30
CA LEU A 687 -3.56 18.42 -45.94
C LEU A 687 -2.27 19.20 -45.68
N ARG A 688 -1.37 19.25 -46.68
CA ARG A 688 -0.13 20.03 -46.59
C ARG A 688 -0.37 21.51 -46.31
N ALA A 689 -1.43 22.10 -46.89
CA ALA A 689 -1.82 23.49 -46.65
C ALA A 689 -2.25 23.77 -45.19
N VAL A 690 -2.67 22.74 -44.44
CA VAL A 690 -3.11 22.84 -43.05
C VAL A 690 -1.99 22.49 -42.07
N VAL A 691 -1.24 21.42 -42.36
CA VAL A 691 -0.20 20.87 -41.47
C VAL A 691 1.07 21.72 -41.48
N ARG A 692 1.48 22.24 -42.65
CA ARG A 692 2.74 23.00 -42.77
C ARG A 692 2.74 24.30 -41.94
N PRO A 693 1.66 25.11 -41.93
CA PRO A 693 1.56 26.26 -41.02
C PRO A 693 1.56 25.86 -39.54
N ALA A 694 0.87 24.76 -39.18
CA ALA A 694 0.82 24.27 -37.79
C ALA A 694 2.22 23.80 -37.30
N ALA A 695 2.93 23.05 -38.14
CA ALA A 695 4.29 22.57 -37.90
C ALA A 695 5.29 23.71 -37.72
N GLY A 696 5.25 24.71 -38.60
CA GLY A 696 6.13 25.88 -38.51
C GLY A 696 5.92 26.65 -37.20
N TYR A 697 4.66 26.74 -36.75
CA TYR A 697 4.32 27.43 -35.52
C TYR A 697 4.82 26.70 -34.25
N LEU A 698 4.59 25.38 -34.16
CA LEU A 698 5.16 24.55 -33.07
C LEU A 698 6.69 24.68 -32.99
N GLY A 699 7.34 24.77 -34.14
CA GLY A 699 8.78 24.99 -34.26
C GLY A 699 9.26 26.36 -33.79
N TYR A 700 8.41 27.39 -33.80
CA TYR A 700 8.72 28.74 -33.31
C TYR A 700 8.49 28.85 -31.80
N GLN A 701 7.43 28.23 -31.27
CA GLN A 701 7.05 28.29 -29.85
C GLN A 701 7.42 27.03 -29.05
N ARG A 702 8.65 26.54 -29.24
CA ARG A 702 9.16 25.28 -28.66
C ARG A 702 8.97 25.15 -27.16
N TRP A 703 9.18 26.24 -26.41
CA TRP A 703 9.07 26.23 -24.95
C TRP A 703 7.63 25.98 -24.50
N ARG A 704 6.66 26.68 -25.10
CA ARG A 704 5.25 26.49 -24.76
C ARG A 704 4.79 25.09 -25.15
N ALA A 705 5.06 24.67 -26.39
CA ALA A 705 4.72 23.34 -26.86
C ALA A 705 5.29 22.25 -25.92
N GLY A 706 6.52 22.42 -25.44
CA GLY A 706 7.11 21.47 -24.50
C GLY A 706 6.48 21.39 -23.14
N LEU A 707 6.18 22.52 -22.52
CA LEU A 707 5.47 22.50 -21.24
C LEU A 707 4.09 21.83 -21.39
N THR A 708 3.39 22.06 -22.52
CA THR A 708 2.09 21.42 -22.76
C THR A 708 2.20 19.91 -22.97
N VAL A 709 3.21 19.44 -23.72
CA VAL A 709 3.47 18.02 -23.93
C VAL A 709 3.89 17.34 -22.62
N ILE A 710 4.75 17.96 -21.81
CA ILE A 710 5.17 17.43 -20.50
C ILE A 710 3.95 17.29 -19.59
N MET A 711 3.14 18.34 -19.48
CA MET A 711 1.95 18.33 -18.62
C MET A 711 0.98 17.23 -19.02
N PHE A 712 0.61 17.18 -20.30
CA PHE A 712 -0.35 16.20 -20.80
C PHE A 712 0.21 14.77 -20.72
N GLY A 713 1.48 14.58 -21.10
CA GLY A 713 2.13 13.29 -20.98
C GLY A 713 2.29 12.84 -19.52
N MET A 714 2.41 13.76 -18.56
CA MET A 714 2.51 13.45 -17.14
C MET A 714 1.19 12.88 -16.61
N ILE A 715 0.06 13.42 -17.07
CA ILE A 715 -1.29 12.92 -16.74
C ILE A 715 -1.51 11.53 -17.36
N ILE A 716 -1.18 11.33 -18.63
CA ILE A 716 -1.29 10.02 -19.27
C ILE A 716 -0.36 9.00 -18.60
N LEU A 717 0.87 9.39 -18.28
CA LEU A 717 1.83 8.58 -17.54
C LEU A 717 1.23 8.13 -16.21
N THR A 718 0.63 9.04 -15.44
CA THR A 718 0.00 8.69 -14.17
C THR A 718 -1.13 7.72 -14.38
N MET A 719 -2.05 8.01 -15.30
CA MET A 719 -3.23 7.17 -15.50
C MET A 719 -2.87 5.76 -15.97
N VAL A 720 -1.93 5.64 -16.91
CA VAL A 720 -1.45 4.34 -17.42
C VAL A 720 -0.72 3.57 -16.33
N MET A 721 0.14 4.24 -15.57
CA MET A 721 0.85 3.63 -14.45
C MET A 721 -0.13 3.08 -13.42
N SER A 722 -1.10 3.88 -12.97
CA SER A 722 -2.08 3.46 -11.96
C SER A 722 -3.01 2.38 -12.49
N THR A 723 -3.47 2.47 -13.73
CA THR A 723 -4.35 1.43 -14.32
C THR A 723 -3.60 0.10 -14.39
N THR A 724 -2.33 0.11 -14.81
CA THR A 724 -1.50 -1.09 -14.85
C THR A 724 -1.21 -1.62 -13.45
N LEU A 725 -0.94 -0.75 -12.48
CA LEU A 725 -0.70 -1.14 -11.09
C LEU A 725 -1.96 -1.75 -10.48
N ILE A 726 -3.12 -1.12 -10.70
CA ILE A 726 -4.43 -1.63 -10.33
C ILE A 726 -4.63 -3.01 -10.94
N HIS A 727 -4.38 -3.18 -12.23
CA HIS A 727 -4.58 -4.47 -12.89
C HIS A 727 -3.62 -5.55 -12.40
N VAL A 728 -2.35 -5.24 -12.15
CA VAL A 728 -1.41 -6.22 -11.58
C VAL A 728 -1.81 -6.57 -10.14
N ALA A 729 -2.25 -5.58 -9.36
CA ALA A 729 -2.82 -5.79 -8.04
C ALA A 729 -4.13 -6.58 -8.11
N ILE A 730 -4.93 -6.43 -9.17
CA ILE A 730 -6.12 -7.25 -9.40
C ILE A 730 -5.69 -8.65 -9.83
N GLY A 731 -5.02 -8.86 -10.95
CA GLY A 731 -4.70 -10.18 -11.49
C GLY A 731 -3.88 -11.06 -10.53
N THR A 732 -3.03 -10.44 -9.69
CA THR A 732 -2.28 -11.19 -8.67
C THR A 732 -3.16 -11.60 -7.49
N TYR A 733 -4.29 -10.94 -7.22
CA TYR A 733 -5.19 -11.21 -6.08
C TYR A 733 -6.64 -11.61 -6.48
N VAL A 734 -7.00 -11.57 -7.77
CA VAL A 734 -8.31 -11.79 -8.40
C VAL A 734 -8.11 -12.62 -9.66
N GLY A 735 -7.83 -13.91 -9.49
CA GLY A 735 -8.26 -14.85 -10.53
C GLY A 735 -9.79 -14.75 -10.68
N SER A 736 -10.32 -15.02 -11.86
CA SER A 736 -11.77 -15.07 -12.14
C SER A 736 -12.49 -16.20 -11.41
N GLU A 737 -11.75 -17.12 -10.79
CA GLU A 737 -12.28 -18.23 -10.01
C GLU A 737 -11.99 -17.96 -8.53
N PRO A 738 -12.99 -18.11 -7.64
CA PRO A 738 -12.75 -18.10 -6.20
C PRO A 738 -11.57 -19.04 -5.91
N PRO A 739 -10.59 -18.67 -5.07
CA PRO A 739 -9.51 -19.55 -4.63
C PRO A 739 -10.01 -20.62 -3.65
N VAL A 740 -11.25 -21.06 -3.87
CA VAL A 740 -11.96 -22.08 -3.12
C VAL A 740 -11.86 -23.35 -3.93
N ALA A 741 -11.54 -24.46 -3.28
CA ALA A 741 -11.14 -25.72 -3.90
C ALA A 741 -12.28 -26.45 -4.65
N GLY A 742 -13.26 -25.76 -5.25
CA GLY A 742 -14.47 -26.37 -5.82
C GLY A 742 -15.51 -26.78 -4.77
N TYR A 743 -15.36 -26.27 -3.55
CA TYR A 743 -16.21 -26.49 -2.38
C TYR A 743 -16.78 -25.16 -1.90
N ASP A 744 -17.87 -25.16 -1.15
CA ASP A 744 -18.50 -23.93 -0.65
C ASP A 744 -18.25 -23.75 0.86
N LEU A 745 -18.20 -24.87 1.60
CA LEU A 745 -18.02 -24.88 3.04
C LEU A 745 -16.76 -25.66 3.43
N ARG A 746 -16.04 -25.16 4.45
CA ARG A 746 -15.01 -25.89 5.19
C ARG A 746 -15.56 -26.20 6.58
N ALA A 747 -15.30 -27.39 7.08
CA ALA A 747 -15.65 -27.75 8.44
C ALA A 747 -14.46 -28.37 9.16
N ASP A 748 -14.06 -27.77 10.27
CA ASP A 748 -12.95 -28.23 11.09
C ASP A 748 -13.49 -28.87 12.37
N VAL A 749 -13.05 -30.10 12.65
CA VAL A 749 -13.41 -30.83 13.87
C VAL A 749 -12.38 -30.55 14.95
N ARG A 750 -12.84 -30.02 16.09
CA ARG A 750 -11.97 -29.75 17.26
C ARG A 750 -11.89 -30.93 18.23
N GLY A 751 -12.85 -31.86 18.16
CA GLY A 751 -12.95 -33.06 19.01
C GLY A 751 -12.39 -34.33 18.37
N SER A 752 -13.11 -35.44 18.55
CA SER A 752 -12.79 -36.72 17.90
C SER A 752 -13.16 -36.68 16.42
N SER A 753 -12.33 -37.28 15.55
CA SER A 753 -12.57 -37.32 14.10
C SER A 753 -13.98 -37.86 13.78
N LEU A 754 -14.64 -37.26 12.78
CA LEU A 754 -15.88 -37.77 12.17
C LEU A 754 -15.69 -39.16 11.52
N GLY A 755 -14.44 -39.64 11.39
CA GLY A 755 -14.14 -40.92 10.75
C GLY A 755 -14.40 -40.83 9.25
N ASP A 756 -15.14 -41.79 8.71
CA ASP A 756 -15.56 -41.75 7.30
C ASP A 756 -16.77 -40.82 7.14
N LEU A 757 -16.56 -39.71 6.43
CA LEU A 757 -17.56 -38.67 6.22
C LEU A 757 -18.87 -39.19 5.61
N HIS A 758 -18.80 -40.17 4.71
CA HIS A 758 -19.99 -40.76 4.10
C HIS A 758 -20.87 -41.46 5.14
N THR A 759 -20.24 -42.16 6.09
CA THR A 759 -20.95 -42.83 7.18
C THR A 759 -21.52 -41.83 8.19
N ALA A 760 -20.76 -40.78 8.50
CA ALA A 760 -21.19 -39.72 9.41
C ALA A 760 -22.40 -38.94 8.86
N LEU A 761 -22.38 -38.58 7.57
CA LEU A 761 -23.51 -37.93 6.89
C LEU A 761 -24.75 -38.82 6.80
N GLY A 762 -24.59 -40.14 6.75
CA GLY A 762 -25.71 -41.09 6.81
C GLY A 762 -26.43 -41.10 8.17
N SER A 763 -25.73 -40.69 9.23
CA SER A 763 -26.28 -40.55 10.58
C SER A 763 -26.69 -39.12 10.96
N ALA A 764 -26.50 -38.16 10.06
CA ALA A 764 -26.83 -36.76 10.30
C ALA A 764 -28.34 -36.55 10.42
N ARG A 765 -28.76 -35.67 11.34
CA ARG A 765 -30.18 -35.43 11.64
C ARG A 765 -30.79 -34.31 10.80
N ALA A 766 -30.03 -33.27 10.51
CA ALA A 766 -30.53 -32.03 9.90
C ALA A 766 -30.06 -31.80 8.45
N VAL A 767 -29.08 -32.57 7.98
CA VAL A 767 -28.59 -32.54 6.60
C VAL A 767 -28.53 -33.95 6.03
N LYS A 768 -28.72 -34.07 4.71
CA LYS A 768 -28.65 -35.34 3.99
C LYS A 768 -27.41 -35.35 3.10
N ALA A 769 -26.88 -36.56 2.83
CA ALA A 769 -25.79 -36.71 1.86
C ALA A 769 -26.16 -36.17 0.46
N SER A 770 -27.44 -36.16 0.08
CA SER A 770 -27.93 -35.60 -1.18
C SER A 770 -27.83 -34.07 -1.29
N ASP A 771 -27.72 -33.37 -0.16
CA ASP A 771 -27.62 -31.91 -0.11
C ASP A 771 -26.24 -31.43 -0.58
N PHE A 772 -25.29 -32.37 -0.71
CA PHE A 772 -23.94 -32.13 -1.17
C PHE A 772 -23.74 -32.81 -2.53
N THR A 773 -23.20 -32.05 -3.48
CA THR A 773 -22.83 -32.57 -4.79
C THR A 773 -21.45 -33.23 -4.78
N ALA A 774 -20.62 -32.89 -3.79
CA ALA A 774 -19.40 -33.60 -3.45
C ALA A 774 -18.97 -33.25 -2.04
N THR A 775 -18.17 -34.13 -1.47
CA THR A 775 -17.54 -33.96 -0.18
C THR A 775 -16.04 -34.24 -0.30
N GLY A 776 -15.26 -33.89 0.70
CA GLY A 776 -13.83 -34.23 0.74
C GLY A 776 -13.30 -34.11 2.15
N SER A 777 -12.23 -34.84 2.45
CA SER A 777 -11.54 -34.80 3.72
C SER A 777 -10.04 -34.64 3.52
N LEU A 778 -9.44 -33.81 4.37
CA LEU A 778 -7.99 -33.68 4.47
C LEU A 778 -7.55 -33.92 5.90
N ALA A 779 -6.38 -34.54 6.05
CA ALA A 779 -5.78 -34.82 7.34
C ALA A 779 -4.35 -34.27 7.35
N THR A 780 -3.98 -33.57 8.41
CA THR A 780 -2.69 -32.89 8.49
C THR A 780 -1.74 -33.63 9.43
N GLN A 781 -0.55 -33.97 8.93
CA GLN A 781 0.49 -34.66 9.67
C GLN A 781 1.81 -33.85 9.61
N GLU A 782 2.54 -33.75 10.72
CA GLU A 782 3.89 -33.19 10.65
C GLU A 782 4.88 -34.15 9.95
N ALA A 783 5.65 -33.60 9.02
CA ALA A 783 6.71 -34.31 8.32
C ALA A 783 8.00 -33.47 8.30
N GLU A 784 9.11 -34.13 7.99
CA GLU A 784 10.36 -33.47 7.63
C GLU A 784 10.64 -33.74 6.15
N ILE A 785 11.12 -32.72 5.45
CA ILE A 785 11.53 -32.81 4.06
C ILE A 785 12.96 -32.37 3.85
N ILE A 786 13.64 -32.96 2.87
CA ILE A 786 14.95 -32.53 2.42
C ILE A 786 14.98 -32.47 0.90
N GLN A 787 15.50 -31.36 0.39
CA GLN A 787 15.73 -31.15 -1.04
C GLN A 787 17.22 -31.37 -1.35
N LEU A 788 17.52 -32.44 -2.08
CA LEU A 788 18.88 -32.78 -2.48
C LEU A 788 19.29 -31.91 -3.69
N GLY A 789 20.54 -31.44 -3.73
CA GLY A 789 21.07 -30.58 -4.80
C GLY A 789 21.20 -29.10 -4.45
N LEU A 790 20.76 -28.69 -3.26
CA LEU A 790 21.10 -27.38 -2.69
C LEU A 790 22.50 -27.40 -2.08
N PRO A 791 23.24 -26.26 -2.04
CA PRO A 791 24.58 -26.19 -1.45
C PRO A 791 24.65 -26.66 0.01
N ARG A 792 23.52 -26.61 0.74
CA ARG A 792 23.36 -27.12 2.11
C ARG A 792 21.97 -27.74 2.27
N ALA A 793 21.79 -28.98 1.82
CA ALA A 793 20.56 -29.73 2.04
C ALA A 793 20.43 -30.09 3.53
N SER A 794 19.31 -29.75 4.15
CA SER A 794 18.99 -30.12 5.53
C SER A 794 17.52 -30.50 5.66
N TRP A 795 17.20 -31.32 6.66
CA TRP A 795 15.82 -31.69 6.96
C TRP A 795 15.08 -30.47 7.54
N THR A 796 14.00 -30.08 6.87
CA THR A 796 13.13 -28.97 7.26
C THR A 796 11.75 -29.55 7.58
N SER A 797 11.19 -29.17 8.73
CA SER A 797 9.83 -29.59 9.06
C SER A 797 8.83 -28.92 8.10
N THR A 798 7.75 -29.60 7.76
CA THR A 798 6.61 -29.08 7.01
C THR A 798 5.35 -29.88 7.35
N SER A 799 4.18 -29.36 7.01
CA SER A 799 2.93 -30.11 7.10
C SER A 799 2.75 -30.96 5.85
N LEU A 800 2.54 -32.26 6.05
CA LEU A 800 2.08 -33.18 5.02
C LEU A 800 0.55 -33.23 5.10
N ILE A 801 -0.11 -32.84 4.02
CA ILE A 801 -1.57 -32.76 3.93
C ILE A 801 -2.04 -33.95 3.11
N ILE A 802 -2.71 -34.87 3.79
CA ILE A 802 -3.18 -36.12 3.23
C ILE A 802 -4.61 -35.88 2.77
N VAL A 803 -4.84 -35.93 1.47
CA VAL A 803 -6.15 -35.73 0.87
C VAL A 803 -6.79 -37.05 0.48
N ASP A 804 -8.10 -37.15 0.63
CA ASP A 804 -8.87 -38.28 0.11
C ASP A 804 -9.14 -38.17 -1.39
N ASP A 805 -9.63 -39.26 -1.96
CA ASP A 805 -9.88 -39.34 -3.40
C ASP A 805 -11.04 -38.43 -3.81
N ASP A 806 -12.07 -38.28 -2.96
CA ASP A 806 -13.24 -37.42 -3.21
C ASP A 806 -12.82 -35.96 -3.33
N PHE A 807 -11.94 -35.46 -2.44
CA PHE A 807 -11.33 -34.13 -2.52
C PHE A 807 -10.60 -33.91 -3.85
N LEU A 808 -9.80 -34.90 -4.26
CA LEU A 808 -9.02 -34.83 -5.50
C LEU A 808 -9.89 -34.87 -6.78
N THR A 809 -11.13 -35.37 -6.71
CA THR A 809 -12.02 -35.39 -7.89
C THR A 809 -12.57 -34.01 -8.26
N ARG A 810 -12.77 -33.13 -7.28
CA ARG A 810 -13.44 -31.84 -7.46
C ARG A 810 -12.56 -30.63 -7.22
N ILE A 811 -11.34 -30.84 -6.72
CA ILE A 811 -10.41 -29.72 -6.56
C ILE A 811 -10.14 -28.99 -7.88
N HIS A 812 -10.47 -27.70 -7.88
CA HIS A 812 -10.25 -26.79 -9.00
C HIS A 812 -9.22 -25.71 -8.70
N THR A 813 -8.53 -25.80 -7.56
CA THR A 813 -7.52 -24.81 -7.17
C THR A 813 -6.43 -24.69 -8.22
N GLY A 814 -6.26 -23.47 -8.74
CA GLY A 814 -5.24 -23.13 -9.72
C GLY A 814 -3.80 -23.25 -9.19
N MET A 815 -2.86 -23.49 -10.10
CA MET A 815 -1.44 -23.62 -9.79
C MET A 815 -0.70 -22.32 -10.12
N GLN A 816 0.09 -21.80 -9.18
CA GLN A 816 1.02 -20.71 -9.46
C GLN A 816 2.10 -21.14 -10.46
N ARG A 817 2.52 -22.41 -10.35
CA ARG A 817 3.45 -23.09 -11.25
C ARG A 817 3.04 -24.55 -11.40
N ARG A 818 3.11 -25.05 -12.63
CA ARG A 818 2.87 -26.46 -12.95
C ARG A 818 3.98 -26.99 -13.82
N LEU A 819 4.22 -28.29 -13.74
CA LEU A 819 5.18 -28.94 -14.62
C LEU A 819 4.68 -28.85 -16.07
N ALA A 820 5.54 -28.40 -16.99
CA ALA A 820 5.18 -28.11 -18.38
C ALA A 820 4.70 -29.33 -19.18
N SER A 821 4.97 -30.55 -18.70
CA SER A 821 4.48 -31.80 -19.28
C SER A 821 2.98 -32.02 -19.10
N TYR A 822 2.33 -31.31 -18.17
CA TYR A 822 0.88 -31.32 -18.02
C TYR A 822 0.28 -30.16 -18.81
N SER A 823 -0.91 -30.33 -19.38
CA SER A 823 -1.58 -29.32 -20.22
C SER A 823 -2.52 -28.39 -19.43
N SER A 824 -3.06 -28.84 -18.30
CA SER A 824 -3.94 -28.08 -17.39
C SER A 824 -3.63 -28.35 -15.91
N ASP A 825 -4.16 -27.51 -15.01
CA ASP A 825 -4.03 -27.67 -13.55
C ASP A 825 -4.81 -28.89 -13.05
N ALA A 826 -6.00 -29.15 -13.62
CA ALA A 826 -6.79 -30.34 -13.33
C ALA A 826 -6.04 -31.65 -13.63
N ALA A 827 -5.18 -31.67 -14.67
CA ALA A 827 -4.36 -32.83 -15.00
C ALA A 827 -3.29 -33.10 -13.92
N VAL A 828 -2.81 -32.07 -13.23
CA VAL A 828 -1.86 -32.21 -12.11
C VAL A 828 -2.56 -32.86 -10.91
N TRP A 829 -3.74 -32.38 -10.53
CA TRP A 829 -4.52 -32.97 -9.44
C TRP A 829 -4.89 -34.44 -9.72
N THR A 830 -5.28 -34.75 -10.96
CA THR A 830 -5.54 -36.14 -11.40
C THR A 830 -4.28 -37.02 -11.29
N ALA A 831 -3.10 -36.47 -11.54
CA ALA A 831 -1.84 -37.20 -11.43
C ALA A 831 -1.46 -37.51 -9.97
N VAL A 832 -1.76 -36.60 -9.03
CA VAL A 832 -1.60 -36.83 -7.58
C VAL A 832 -2.46 -37.99 -7.10
N GLN A 833 -3.69 -38.07 -7.63
CA GLN A 833 -4.61 -39.17 -7.32
C GLN A 833 -4.10 -40.52 -7.83
N LYS A 834 -3.66 -40.58 -9.10
CA LYS A 834 -3.33 -41.84 -9.78
C LYS A 834 -1.93 -42.38 -9.50
N ASN A 835 -0.96 -41.52 -9.24
CA ASN A 835 0.45 -41.90 -9.16
C ASN A 835 1.00 -41.76 -7.73
N PRO A 836 1.21 -42.87 -7.00
CA PRO A 836 1.84 -42.83 -5.68
C PRO A 836 3.24 -42.21 -5.73
N GLY A 837 3.60 -41.41 -4.72
CA GLY A 837 4.89 -40.71 -4.65
C GLY A 837 4.95 -39.39 -5.42
N THR A 838 3.80 -38.89 -5.88
CA THR A 838 3.66 -37.53 -6.42
C THR A 838 2.99 -36.61 -5.40
N ALA A 839 3.28 -35.31 -5.51
CA ALA A 839 2.77 -34.32 -4.57
C ALA A 839 2.56 -32.96 -5.26
N VAL A 840 1.78 -32.10 -4.61
CA VAL A 840 1.69 -30.68 -4.95
C VAL A 840 1.97 -29.89 -3.68
N ALA A 841 2.67 -28.78 -3.78
CA ALA A 841 3.03 -28.00 -2.61
C ALA A 841 2.32 -26.64 -2.59
N LEU A 842 1.88 -26.22 -1.40
CA LEU A 842 1.48 -24.85 -1.13
C LEU A 842 2.51 -24.24 -0.16
N ASP A 843 3.41 -23.41 -0.68
CA ASP A 843 4.40 -22.69 0.12
C ASP A 843 4.10 -21.19 0.07
N ARG A 844 3.47 -20.65 1.12
CA ARG A 844 3.14 -19.21 1.22
C ARG A 844 4.38 -18.32 1.42
N ASN A 845 5.47 -18.87 1.96
CA ASN A 845 6.63 -18.07 2.40
C ASN A 845 7.92 -18.38 1.63
N SER A 846 7.88 -19.24 0.60
CA SER A 846 9.03 -19.64 -0.22
C SER A 846 10.24 -20.16 0.59
N ASN A 847 10.01 -20.60 1.83
CA ASN A 847 11.06 -20.95 2.79
C ASN A 847 11.31 -22.45 2.86
N VAL A 848 10.38 -23.25 2.35
CA VAL A 848 10.40 -24.71 2.51
C VAL A 848 10.82 -25.38 1.21
N ILE A 849 10.39 -24.84 0.07
CA ILE A 849 10.76 -25.34 -1.25
C ILE A 849 11.43 -24.22 -2.02
N ASN A 850 12.71 -24.40 -2.38
CA ASN A 850 13.44 -23.38 -3.13
C ASN A 850 12.85 -23.28 -4.55
N SER A 851 12.01 -22.26 -4.74
CA SER A 851 11.22 -22.06 -5.95
C SER A 851 11.94 -21.26 -7.03
N ASP A 852 13.19 -20.85 -6.83
CA ASP A 852 13.93 -20.03 -7.80
C ASP A 852 14.46 -20.81 -9.01
N VAL A 853 14.33 -22.14 -9.04
CA VAL A 853 14.74 -22.98 -10.18
C VAL A 853 13.60 -23.08 -11.21
N PRO A 854 13.73 -22.51 -12.43
CA PRO A 854 12.69 -22.57 -13.44
C PRO A 854 12.58 -23.98 -14.04
N GLY A 855 11.37 -24.55 -14.07
CA GLY A 855 11.05 -25.74 -14.86
C GLY A 855 11.56 -27.09 -14.34
N ALA A 856 12.26 -27.14 -13.21
CA ALA A 856 12.72 -28.40 -12.63
C ALA A 856 11.65 -29.00 -11.70
N THR A 857 11.23 -30.24 -11.97
CA THR A 857 10.70 -31.14 -10.95
C THR A 857 11.62 -31.08 -9.74
N LEU A 858 11.10 -30.75 -8.55
CA LEU A 858 11.91 -30.79 -7.33
C LEU A 858 11.68 -32.16 -6.67
N PRO A 859 12.56 -33.16 -6.89
CA PRO A 859 12.52 -34.36 -6.08
C PRO A 859 12.83 -33.95 -4.64
N LEU A 860 11.88 -34.18 -3.75
CA LEU A 860 12.08 -33.98 -2.32
C LEU A 860 11.95 -35.33 -1.62
N TRP A 861 12.69 -35.52 -0.55
CA TRP A 861 12.51 -36.68 0.31
C TRP A 861 11.71 -36.25 1.51
N ALA A 862 10.65 -36.97 1.83
CA ALA A 862 9.80 -36.71 2.98
C ALA A 862 9.85 -37.89 3.96
N ARG A 863 9.80 -37.59 5.26
CA ARG A 863 9.66 -38.58 6.32
C ARG A 863 8.73 -38.07 7.43
N PRO A 864 7.95 -38.93 8.09
CA PRO A 864 7.19 -38.54 9.29
C PRO A 864 8.11 -38.10 10.43
N THR A 865 7.68 -37.14 11.26
CA THR A 865 8.42 -36.73 12.47
C THR A 865 8.45 -37.82 13.55
N THR A 866 7.49 -38.75 13.53
CA THR A 866 7.36 -39.89 14.45
C THR A 866 8.36 -41.02 14.18
N GLY A 867 9.19 -40.89 13.14
CA GLY A 867 10.13 -41.92 12.69
C GLY A 867 9.56 -42.74 11.52
N GLY A 868 10.41 -43.03 10.53
CA GLY A 868 10.06 -43.74 9.31
C GLY A 868 11.17 -43.66 8.25
N GLN A 869 11.14 -44.55 7.25
CA GLN A 869 12.04 -44.46 6.10
C GLN A 869 11.64 -43.28 5.22
N PRO A 870 12.60 -42.45 4.76
CA PRO A 870 12.29 -41.33 3.89
C PRO A 870 11.89 -41.83 2.50
N ILE A 871 10.84 -41.23 1.93
CA ILE A 871 10.34 -41.57 0.58
C ILE A 871 10.53 -40.37 -0.33
N LYS A 872 10.92 -40.65 -1.58
CA LYS A 872 11.05 -39.65 -2.63
C LYS A 872 9.66 -39.23 -3.12
N LEU A 873 9.33 -37.97 -2.93
CA LEU A 873 8.16 -37.29 -3.48
C LEU A 873 8.56 -36.43 -4.69
N THR A 874 7.74 -36.46 -5.74
CA THR A 874 7.91 -35.61 -6.92
C THR A 874 6.84 -34.51 -6.90
N VAL A 875 7.26 -33.26 -6.71
CA VAL A 875 6.34 -32.12 -6.74
C VAL A 875 5.98 -31.78 -8.19
N LEU A 876 4.71 -31.95 -8.53
CA LEU A 876 4.18 -31.73 -9.89
C LEU A 876 3.76 -30.27 -10.13
N GLY A 877 3.48 -29.54 -9.07
CA GLY A 877 3.06 -28.14 -9.12
C GLY A 877 3.13 -27.45 -7.76
N ILE A 878 3.08 -26.12 -7.80
CA ILE A 878 2.95 -25.25 -6.65
C ILE A 878 1.57 -24.60 -6.73
N ILE A 879 0.73 -24.85 -5.72
CA ILE A 879 -0.61 -24.28 -5.58
C ILE A 879 -0.50 -22.76 -5.47
N ASP A 880 -1.50 -22.04 -5.99
CA ASP A 880 -1.62 -20.62 -5.76
C ASP A 880 -1.64 -20.29 -4.24
N GLY A 881 -0.71 -19.42 -3.81
CA GLY A 881 -0.58 -18.95 -2.43
C GLY A 881 -1.86 -18.33 -1.85
N ARG A 882 -2.78 -17.91 -2.73
CA ARG A 882 -4.10 -17.35 -2.38
C ARG A 882 -5.16 -18.37 -2.02
N SER A 883 -4.89 -19.67 -2.22
CA SER A 883 -5.85 -20.72 -1.89
C SER A 883 -6.21 -20.68 -0.40
N GLU A 884 -7.49 -20.91 -0.09
CA GLU A 884 -8.01 -21.15 1.28
C GLU A 884 -7.54 -22.48 1.90
N LEU A 885 -6.66 -23.18 1.18
CA LEU A 885 -6.06 -24.44 1.59
C LEU A 885 -4.87 -24.20 2.53
N ASP A 886 -4.64 -25.17 3.42
CA ASP A 886 -3.59 -25.08 4.42
C ASP A 886 -2.20 -25.21 3.77
N ALA A 887 -1.23 -24.44 4.26
CA ALA A 887 0.14 -24.51 3.73
C ALA A 887 0.78 -25.87 4.06
N GLY A 888 1.40 -26.51 3.07
CA GLY A 888 1.96 -27.85 3.20
C GLY A 888 2.17 -28.57 1.88
N ILE A 889 2.49 -29.86 1.98
CA ILE A 889 2.66 -30.76 0.83
C ILE A 889 1.45 -31.69 0.75
N TYR A 890 0.67 -31.52 -0.31
CA TYR A 890 -0.52 -32.31 -0.62
C TYR A 890 -0.11 -33.64 -1.26
N VAL A 891 -0.52 -34.74 -0.62
CA VAL A 891 -0.30 -36.11 -1.08
C VAL A 891 -1.58 -36.93 -0.99
N SER A 892 -1.72 -37.92 -1.87
CA SER A 892 -2.82 -38.88 -1.79
C SER A 892 -2.68 -39.81 -0.58
N ARG A 893 -3.82 -40.33 -0.10
CA ARG A 893 -3.89 -41.34 0.97
C ARG A 893 -3.00 -42.57 0.70
N THR A 894 -2.87 -43.01 -0.57
CA THR A 894 -1.98 -44.12 -0.95
C THR A 894 -0.50 -43.79 -0.75
N THR A 895 -0.10 -42.56 -1.07
CA THR A 895 1.27 -42.08 -0.85
C THR A 895 1.60 -41.96 0.64
N ALA A 896 0.64 -41.49 1.44
CA ALA A 896 0.77 -41.41 2.89
C ALA A 896 0.87 -42.79 3.56
N ALA A 897 0.08 -43.77 3.10
CA ALA A 897 0.19 -45.15 3.56
C ALA A 897 1.57 -45.75 3.27
N GLY A 898 2.16 -45.43 2.11
CA GLY A 898 3.54 -45.79 1.76
C GLY A 898 4.58 -45.23 2.74
N LEU A 899 4.35 -44.03 3.29
CA LEU A 899 5.19 -43.39 4.32
C LEU A 899 5.01 -44.01 5.73
N GLY A 900 4.14 -45.01 5.90
CA GLY A 900 3.82 -45.61 7.19
C GLY A 900 2.94 -44.72 8.09
N ILE A 901 2.24 -43.75 7.50
CA ILE A 901 1.35 -42.84 8.24
C ILE A 901 -0.05 -43.46 8.28
N THR A 902 -0.56 -43.71 9.48
CA THR A 902 -1.99 -43.99 9.69
C THR A 902 -2.76 -42.68 9.71
N LEU A 903 -3.96 -42.65 9.09
CA LEU A 903 -4.79 -41.45 9.00
C LEU A 903 -5.00 -40.85 10.41
N PRO A 904 -4.57 -39.60 10.66
CA PRO A 904 -4.64 -39.00 11.98
C PRO A 904 -6.07 -38.59 12.37
N THR A 905 -6.25 -38.29 13.66
CA THR A 905 -7.54 -37.90 14.27
C THR A 905 -7.98 -36.46 13.97
N SER A 906 -7.12 -35.61 13.41
CA SER A 906 -7.48 -34.24 13.02
C SER A 906 -7.71 -34.18 11.51
N SER A 907 -8.95 -33.86 11.14
CA SER A 907 -9.44 -33.91 9.77
C SER A 907 -10.31 -32.68 9.50
N SER A 908 -9.98 -31.93 8.47
CA SER A 908 -10.82 -30.87 7.93
C SER A 908 -11.66 -31.45 6.80
N TYR A 909 -12.92 -31.05 6.74
CA TYR A 909 -13.91 -31.54 5.79
C TYR A 909 -14.35 -30.41 4.86
N PHE A 910 -14.64 -30.75 3.61
CA PHE A 910 -15.04 -29.79 2.58
C PHE A 910 -16.35 -30.26 1.96
N PHE A 911 -17.29 -29.33 1.78
CA PHE A 911 -18.63 -29.63 1.26
C PHE A 911 -18.98 -28.70 0.11
N ALA A 912 -19.40 -29.29 -1.02
CA ALA A 912 -19.92 -28.57 -2.18
C ALA A 912 -21.44 -28.70 -2.18
N VAL A 913 -22.14 -27.62 -1.86
CA VAL A 913 -23.58 -27.60 -1.60
C VAL A 913 -24.36 -27.65 -2.91
N GLN A 914 -25.51 -28.32 -2.90
CA GLN A 914 -26.37 -28.42 -4.07
C GLN A 914 -26.96 -27.05 -4.46
N PRO A 915 -26.97 -26.68 -5.76
CA PRO A 915 -27.54 -25.40 -6.21
C PRO A 915 -29.02 -25.28 -5.82
N GLY A 916 -29.39 -24.16 -5.18
CA GLY A 916 -30.78 -23.84 -4.77
C GLY A 916 -31.06 -24.00 -3.28
N LEU A 917 -30.15 -24.61 -2.51
CA LEU A 917 -30.19 -24.60 -1.05
C LEU A 917 -29.60 -23.28 -0.51
N ARG A 918 -30.13 -22.78 0.61
CA ARG A 918 -29.54 -21.63 1.30
C ARG A 918 -28.33 -22.10 2.10
N MET A 919 -27.18 -21.48 1.87
CA MET A 919 -25.92 -21.85 2.54
C MET A 919 -26.04 -21.80 4.07
N GLN A 920 -26.72 -20.79 4.62
CA GLN A 920 -26.95 -20.67 6.06
C GLN A 920 -27.70 -21.88 6.64
N ASP A 921 -28.73 -22.38 5.95
CA ASP A 921 -29.51 -23.53 6.40
C ASP A 921 -28.66 -24.81 6.41
N VAL A 922 -27.80 -25.00 5.40
CA VAL A 922 -26.90 -26.15 5.30
C VAL A 922 -25.77 -26.09 6.32
N MET A 923 -25.17 -24.92 6.52
CA MET A 923 -24.17 -24.70 7.58
C MET A 923 -24.76 -25.00 8.95
N HIS A 924 -25.94 -24.44 9.23
CA HIS A 924 -26.65 -24.64 10.49
C HIS A 924 -27.03 -26.12 10.69
N GLY A 925 -27.50 -26.81 9.65
CA GLY A 925 -27.81 -28.23 9.70
C GLY A 925 -26.58 -29.14 9.92
N LEU A 926 -25.43 -28.80 9.31
CA LEU A 926 -24.15 -29.47 9.58
C LEU A 926 -23.71 -29.27 11.03
N GLN A 927 -23.77 -28.03 11.51
CA GLN A 927 -23.43 -27.69 12.89
C GLN A 927 -24.35 -28.42 13.89
N LEU A 928 -25.67 -28.46 13.63
CA LEU A 928 -26.64 -29.19 14.47
C LEU A 928 -26.39 -30.70 14.47
N SER A 929 -26.07 -31.29 13.32
CA SER A 929 -25.89 -32.74 13.20
C SER A 929 -24.62 -33.26 13.87
N PHE A 930 -23.60 -32.40 13.99
CA PHE A 930 -22.29 -32.75 14.52
C PHE A 930 -21.84 -31.83 15.66
N ALA A 931 -22.80 -31.24 16.37
CA ALA A 931 -22.55 -30.33 17.50
C ALA A 931 -21.72 -31.02 18.59
N ASP A 932 -22.03 -32.28 18.89
CA ASP A 932 -21.36 -33.11 19.90
C ASP A 932 -19.86 -33.31 19.60
N GLN A 933 -19.48 -33.26 18.33
CA GLN A 933 -18.10 -33.45 17.88
C GLN A 933 -17.33 -32.12 17.75
N GLY A 934 -17.99 -30.99 18.01
CA GLY A 934 -17.39 -29.65 17.92
C GLY A 934 -17.03 -29.26 16.49
N LEU A 935 -17.90 -29.59 15.52
CA LEU A 935 -17.72 -29.23 14.11
C LEU A 935 -17.92 -27.72 13.90
N ALA A 936 -16.85 -27.01 13.54
CA ALA A 936 -16.91 -25.60 13.18
C ALA A 936 -16.97 -25.45 11.66
N VAL A 937 -18.10 -24.96 11.14
CA VAL A 937 -18.32 -24.76 9.71
C VAL A 937 -18.07 -23.30 9.33
N SER A 938 -17.19 -23.05 8.37
CA SER A 938 -16.89 -21.74 7.80
C SER A 938 -17.30 -21.64 6.34
N ASP A 939 -17.79 -20.46 5.97
CA ASP A 939 -18.13 -20.10 4.58
C ASP A 939 -16.85 -19.65 3.86
N LEU A 940 -16.38 -20.46 2.92
CA LEU A 940 -15.16 -20.18 2.16
C LEU A 940 -15.37 -19.01 1.17
N GLU A 941 -16.59 -18.79 0.69
CA GLU A 941 -16.90 -17.70 -0.24
C GLU A 941 -17.10 -16.36 0.51
N GLY A 942 -17.70 -16.40 1.70
CA GLY A 942 -17.96 -15.24 2.56
C GLY A 942 -16.70 -14.46 2.96
N THR A 943 -15.66 -15.15 3.41
CA THR A 943 -14.37 -14.53 3.79
C THR A 943 -13.67 -13.92 2.57
N PHE A 944 -13.71 -14.60 1.43
CA PHE A 944 -13.19 -14.07 0.17
C PHE A 944 -13.93 -12.82 -0.30
N ARG A 945 -15.24 -12.70 -0.04
CA ARG A 945 -16.03 -11.50 -0.36
C ARG A 945 -15.58 -10.27 0.45
N LEU A 946 -15.21 -10.44 1.73
CA LEU A 946 -14.70 -9.35 2.58
C LEU A 946 -13.35 -8.80 2.05
N ILE A 947 -12.40 -9.70 1.76
CA ILE A 947 -11.10 -9.36 1.18
C ILE A 947 -11.27 -8.72 -0.21
N SER A 948 -12.19 -9.24 -1.01
CA SER A 948 -12.51 -8.72 -2.34
C SER A 948 -13.19 -7.34 -2.29
N ALA A 949 -14.03 -7.07 -1.30
CA ALA A 949 -14.69 -5.79 -1.10
C ALA A 949 -13.70 -4.69 -0.72
N PHE A 950 -12.81 -4.94 0.26
CA PHE A 950 -11.74 -4.01 0.64
C PHE A 950 -10.80 -3.70 -0.53
N ARG A 951 -10.55 -4.69 -1.40
CA ARG A 951 -9.75 -4.51 -2.62
C ARG A 951 -10.46 -3.70 -3.70
N LEU A 952 -11.74 -3.98 -4.01
CA LEU A 952 -12.54 -3.18 -4.95
C LEU A 952 -12.68 -1.73 -4.49
N LEU A 953 -12.72 -1.53 -3.18
CA LEU A 953 -12.71 -0.24 -2.53
C LEU A 953 -11.41 0.54 -2.82
N LEU A 954 -10.24 -0.06 -2.58
CA LEU A 954 -8.95 0.58 -2.86
C LEU A 954 -8.87 1.05 -4.33
N ILE A 955 -9.40 0.24 -5.23
CA ILE A 955 -9.45 0.53 -6.67
C ILE A 955 -10.34 1.74 -6.95
N ARG A 956 -11.54 1.81 -6.35
CA ARG A 956 -12.46 2.95 -6.52
C ARG A 956 -11.86 4.26 -6.03
N VAL A 957 -11.12 4.25 -4.92
CA VAL A 957 -10.44 5.45 -4.41
C VAL A 957 -9.35 5.91 -5.37
N ILE A 958 -8.50 4.99 -5.84
CA ILE A 958 -7.43 5.31 -6.80
C ILE A 958 -8.05 5.82 -8.11
N GLN A 959 -9.13 5.22 -8.61
CA GLN A 959 -9.86 5.70 -9.79
C GLN A 959 -10.47 7.09 -9.59
N GLY A 960 -11.05 7.37 -8.42
CA GLY A 960 -11.53 8.70 -8.06
C GLY A 960 -10.42 9.75 -8.10
N PHE A 961 -9.25 9.41 -7.55
CA PHE A 961 -8.06 10.26 -7.61
C PHE A 961 -7.55 10.47 -9.04
N LEU A 962 -7.56 9.41 -9.88
CA LEU A 962 -7.25 9.51 -11.31
C LEU A 962 -8.22 10.42 -12.05
N GLY A 963 -9.51 10.35 -11.71
CA GLY A 963 -10.54 11.20 -12.28
C GLY A 963 -10.24 12.69 -12.04
N LEU A 964 -9.78 13.05 -10.83
CA LEU A 964 -9.35 14.42 -10.52
C LEU A 964 -8.14 14.86 -11.36
N GLY A 965 -7.13 13.99 -11.52
CA GLY A 965 -5.97 14.26 -12.37
C GLY A 965 -6.33 14.41 -13.86
N LEU A 966 -7.27 13.61 -14.35
CA LEU A 966 -7.80 13.73 -15.70
C LEU A 966 -8.56 15.06 -15.91
N LEU A 967 -9.44 15.42 -14.97
CA LEU A 967 -10.17 16.68 -15.00
C LEU A 967 -9.20 17.87 -15.06
N ALA A 968 -8.12 17.81 -14.27
CA ALA A 968 -7.03 18.79 -14.31
C ALA A 968 -6.41 18.91 -15.70
N GLY A 969 -6.11 17.76 -16.33
CA GLY A 969 -5.53 17.72 -17.67
C GLY A 969 -6.41 18.30 -18.76
N ILE A 970 -7.70 17.93 -18.75
CA ILE A 970 -8.67 18.44 -19.72
C ILE A 970 -8.86 19.94 -19.54
N ALA A 971 -8.99 20.41 -18.29
CA ALA A 971 -9.10 21.84 -17.97
C ALA A 971 -7.87 22.62 -18.46
N ALA A 972 -6.67 22.06 -18.25
CA ALA A 972 -5.42 22.67 -18.69
C ALA A 972 -5.34 22.81 -20.22
N LEU A 973 -5.72 21.78 -20.97
CA LEU A 973 -5.76 21.85 -22.44
C LEU A 973 -6.79 22.86 -22.95
N GLY A 974 -7.96 22.94 -22.30
CA GLY A 974 -8.98 23.94 -22.64
C GLY A 974 -8.50 25.36 -22.41
N LEU A 975 -7.85 25.59 -21.27
CA LEU A 975 -7.23 26.87 -20.96
C LEU A 975 -6.17 27.26 -22.00
N LEU A 976 -5.32 26.32 -22.39
CA LEU A 976 -4.29 26.55 -23.40
C LEU A 976 -4.86 26.85 -24.77
N GLY A 977 -5.90 26.14 -25.18
CA GLY A 977 -6.56 26.40 -26.46
C GLY A 977 -7.21 27.78 -26.48
N ILE A 978 -7.87 28.21 -25.39
CA ILE A 978 -8.43 29.57 -25.27
C ILE A 978 -7.31 30.62 -25.38
N GLN A 979 -6.21 30.42 -24.67
CA GLN A 979 -5.06 31.35 -24.68
C GLN A 979 -4.41 31.46 -26.07
N ALA A 980 -4.19 30.33 -26.74
CA ALA A 980 -3.62 30.29 -28.09
C ALA A 980 -4.45 31.11 -29.10
N VAL A 981 -5.78 31.13 -28.94
CA VAL A 981 -6.68 31.94 -29.77
C VAL A 981 -6.58 33.42 -29.44
N LEU A 982 -6.51 33.77 -28.15
CA LEU A 982 -6.42 35.16 -27.70
C LEU A 982 -5.13 35.83 -28.15
N GLU A 983 -3.99 35.15 -28.02
CA GLU A 983 -2.68 35.67 -28.44
C GLU A 983 -2.57 35.89 -29.95
N ARG A 984 -3.32 35.12 -30.74
CA ARG A 984 -3.16 35.08 -32.20
C ARG A 984 -4.31 35.71 -32.96
N ARG A 985 -5.15 36.52 -32.32
CA ARG A 985 -6.29 37.17 -32.97
C ARG A 985 -5.91 37.92 -34.26
N GLN A 986 -4.82 38.70 -34.22
CA GLN A 986 -4.31 39.43 -35.39
C GLN A 986 -3.78 38.49 -36.49
N GLN A 987 -3.02 37.45 -36.12
CA GLN A 987 -2.47 36.48 -37.07
C GLN A 987 -3.58 35.65 -37.75
N LEU A 988 -4.59 35.24 -36.98
CA LEU A 988 -5.76 34.53 -37.50
C LEU A 988 -6.61 35.44 -38.40
N GLY A 989 -6.70 36.73 -38.08
CA GLY A 989 -7.31 37.76 -38.94
C GLY A 989 -6.56 37.94 -40.26
N MET A 990 -5.23 38.00 -40.22
CA MET A 990 -4.36 38.12 -41.39
C MET A 990 -4.41 36.88 -42.29
N LEU A 991 -4.36 35.67 -41.73
CA LEU A 991 -4.52 34.42 -42.50
C LEU A 991 -5.86 34.38 -43.24
N ARG A 992 -6.94 34.87 -42.60
CA ARG A 992 -8.25 34.98 -43.23
C ARG A 992 -8.31 36.08 -44.30
N ALA A 993 -7.57 37.17 -44.14
CA ALA A 993 -7.41 38.20 -45.17
C ALA A 993 -6.61 37.68 -46.40
N LEU A 994 -5.68 36.75 -46.17
CA LEU A 994 -4.92 36.05 -47.22
C LEU A 994 -5.71 34.92 -47.90
N GLY A 995 -7.00 34.74 -47.59
CA GLY A 995 -7.88 33.79 -48.26
C GLY A 995 -8.09 32.45 -47.54
N PHE A 996 -7.60 32.27 -46.31
CA PHE A 996 -7.93 31.06 -45.53
C PHE A 996 -9.42 31.02 -45.19
N THR A 997 -10.07 29.89 -45.48
CA THR A 997 -11.46 29.64 -45.10
C THR A 997 -11.60 29.41 -43.58
N ARG A 998 -12.80 29.64 -43.03
CA ARG A 998 -13.10 29.35 -41.60
C ARG A 998 -12.79 27.90 -41.22
N GLY A 999 -12.97 26.95 -42.16
CA GLY A 999 -12.65 25.54 -41.97
C GLY A 999 -11.14 25.27 -41.94
N GLN A 1000 -10.36 25.90 -42.83
CA GLN A 1000 -8.90 25.77 -42.83
C GLN A 1000 -8.27 26.37 -41.57
N THR A 1001 -8.74 27.53 -41.11
CA THR A 1001 -8.25 28.14 -39.85
C THR A 1001 -8.53 27.23 -38.64
N ARG A 1002 -9.71 26.60 -38.59
CA ARG A 1002 -10.06 25.61 -37.55
C ARG A 1002 -9.16 24.37 -37.62
N ALA A 1003 -8.95 23.84 -38.83
CA ALA A 1003 -8.15 22.64 -39.04
C ALA A 1003 -6.67 22.85 -38.69
N THR A 1004 -6.11 24.03 -38.97
CA THR A 1004 -4.72 24.35 -38.61
C THR A 1004 -4.54 24.40 -37.10
N LEU A 1005 -5.46 25.04 -36.37
CA LEU A 1005 -5.42 25.08 -34.91
C LEU A 1005 -5.65 23.68 -34.31
N ALA A 1006 -6.60 22.92 -34.85
CA ALA A 1006 -6.86 21.56 -34.40
C ALA A 1006 -5.66 20.64 -34.63
N CYS A 1007 -5.00 20.75 -35.78
CA CYS A 1007 -3.79 20.00 -36.08
C CYS A 1007 -2.64 20.32 -35.10
N GLU A 1008 -2.46 21.59 -34.75
CA GLU A 1008 -1.45 22.01 -33.77
C GLU A 1008 -1.65 21.32 -32.42
N SER A 1009 -2.86 21.40 -31.87
CA SER A 1009 -3.19 20.80 -30.58
C SER A 1009 -3.20 19.27 -30.63
N THR A 1010 -3.60 18.67 -31.75
CA THR A 1010 -3.60 17.21 -31.93
C THR A 1010 -2.20 16.64 -31.91
N VAL A 1011 -1.22 17.31 -32.55
CA VAL A 1011 0.19 16.87 -32.52
C VAL A 1011 0.74 16.92 -31.09
N VAL A 1012 0.46 17.99 -30.34
CA VAL A 1012 0.86 18.11 -28.93
C VAL A 1012 0.26 16.98 -28.09
N ALA A 1013 -1.05 16.72 -28.26
CA ALA A 1013 -1.74 15.66 -27.54
C ALA A 1013 -1.18 14.27 -27.88
N ALA A 1014 -0.96 13.98 -29.17
CA ALA A 1014 -0.45 12.70 -29.64
C ALA A 1014 0.97 12.40 -29.10
N VAL A 1015 1.87 13.39 -29.12
CA VAL A 1015 3.22 13.23 -28.56
C VAL A 1015 3.16 13.03 -27.05
N GLY A 1016 2.31 13.80 -26.36
CA GLY A 1016 2.11 13.63 -24.91
C GLY A 1016 1.59 12.23 -24.56
N ILE A 1017 0.61 11.71 -25.29
CA ILE A 1017 0.08 10.35 -25.09
C ILE A 1017 1.16 9.29 -25.34
N ALA A 1018 1.89 9.39 -26.44
CA ALA A 1018 2.92 8.42 -26.78
C ALA A 1018 4.03 8.36 -25.71
N VAL A 1019 4.52 9.51 -25.27
CA VAL A 1019 5.54 9.60 -24.21
C VAL A 1019 4.97 9.13 -22.87
N GLY A 1020 3.76 9.55 -22.53
CA GLY A 1020 3.09 9.19 -21.28
C GLY A 1020 2.82 7.69 -21.17
N LEU A 1021 2.30 7.08 -22.23
CA LEU A 1021 2.04 5.63 -22.30
C LEU A 1021 3.33 4.82 -22.13
N GLY A 1022 4.38 5.16 -22.88
CA GLY A 1022 5.66 4.45 -22.82
C GLY A 1022 6.32 4.54 -21.44
N LEU A 1023 6.43 5.75 -20.88
CA LEU A 1023 7.02 5.95 -19.56
C LEU A 1023 6.14 5.38 -18.44
N GLY A 1024 4.82 5.49 -18.55
CA GLY A 1024 3.87 4.93 -17.57
C GLY A 1024 4.02 3.41 -17.43
N LEU A 1025 4.18 2.69 -18.55
CA LEU A 1025 4.43 1.24 -18.53
C LEU A 1025 5.81 0.88 -17.95
N ILE A 1026 6.86 1.65 -18.29
CA ILE A 1026 8.21 1.46 -17.73
C ILE A 1026 8.21 1.62 -16.21
N LEU A 1027 7.56 2.68 -15.70
CA LEU A 1027 7.47 2.93 -14.27
C LEU A 1027 6.60 1.89 -13.56
N ALA A 1028 5.45 1.52 -14.14
CA ALA A 1028 4.62 0.44 -13.62
C ALA A 1028 5.40 -0.87 -13.51
N ARG A 1029 6.17 -1.24 -14.54
CA ARG A 1029 7.05 -2.42 -14.49
C ARG A 1029 8.08 -2.33 -13.37
N SER A 1030 8.73 -1.18 -13.22
CA SER A 1030 9.73 -0.99 -12.16
C SER A 1030 9.14 -1.09 -10.75
N LEU A 1031 7.94 -0.53 -10.54
CA LEU A 1031 7.24 -0.57 -9.27
C LEU A 1031 6.78 -2.00 -8.95
N VAL A 1032 6.19 -2.70 -9.94
CA VAL A 1032 5.81 -4.12 -9.79
C VAL A 1032 7.03 -4.98 -9.48
N ALA A 1033 8.18 -4.72 -10.09
CA ALA A 1033 9.39 -5.47 -9.81
C ALA A 1033 9.89 -5.26 -8.37
N VAL A 1034 9.87 -4.03 -7.86
CA VAL A 1034 10.20 -3.74 -6.44
C VAL A 1034 9.18 -4.38 -5.49
N LEU A 1035 7.88 -4.32 -5.81
CA LEU A 1035 6.86 -4.95 -4.98
C LEU A 1035 6.98 -6.49 -5.01
N SER A 1036 7.41 -7.07 -6.14
CA SER A 1036 7.57 -8.51 -6.29
C SER A 1036 8.67 -9.10 -5.41
N THR A 1037 9.72 -8.33 -5.07
CA THR A 1037 10.77 -8.80 -4.15
C THR A 1037 10.31 -8.86 -2.71
N GLN A 1038 9.31 -8.06 -2.33
CA GLN A 1038 8.79 -8.01 -0.95
C GLN A 1038 7.62 -8.96 -0.74
N TYR A 1039 6.68 -9.04 -1.69
CA TYR A 1039 5.43 -9.79 -1.52
C TYR A 1039 5.39 -11.10 -2.31
N GLY A 1040 6.34 -11.36 -3.22
CA GLY A 1040 6.34 -12.55 -4.08
C GLY A 1040 5.16 -12.58 -5.06
N GLY A 1041 5.21 -13.45 -6.07
CA GLY A 1041 4.05 -13.77 -6.93
C GLY A 1041 3.54 -12.70 -7.91
N LEU A 1042 3.94 -11.43 -7.78
CA LEU A 1042 3.53 -10.34 -8.68
C LEU A 1042 4.14 -10.49 -10.07
N ARG A 1043 3.30 -10.78 -11.08
CA ARG A 1043 3.70 -10.81 -12.49
C ARG A 1043 3.26 -9.55 -13.19
N PHE A 1044 4.22 -8.88 -13.83
CA PHE A 1044 3.91 -7.73 -14.68
C PHE A 1044 3.12 -8.17 -15.91
N SER A 1045 1.86 -7.75 -15.99
CA SER A 1045 0.97 -7.92 -17.13
C SER A 1045 0.32 -6.59 -17.46
N VAL A 1046 0.21 -6.28 -18.75
CA VAL A 1046 -0.35 -5.01 -19.23
C VAL A 1046 -1.79 -5.23 -19.69
N PRO A 1047 -2.78 -4.57 -19.08
CA PRO A 1047 -4.17 -4.67 -19.51
C PRO A 1047 -4.44 -3.75 -20.70
N TRP A 1048 -4.19 -4.23 -21.91
CA TRP A 1048 -4.33 -3.41 -23.12
C TRP A 1048 -5.73 -2.82 -23.31
N SER A 1049 -6.78 -3.54 -22.90
CA SER A 1049 -8.17 -3.05 -22.94
C SER A 1049 -8.40 -1.88 -21.99
N GLU A 1050 -8.03 -2.03 -20.72
CA GLU A 1050 -8.20 -1.01 -19.69
C GLU A 1050 -7.31 0.20 -19.98
N VAL A 1051 -6.05 -0.01 -20.38
CA VAL A 1051 -5.14 1.06 -20.82
C VAL A 1051 -5.72 1.79 -22.04
N GLY A 1052 -6.28 1.07 -23.01
CA GLY A 1052 -6.94 1.65 -24.18
C GLY A 1052 -8.10 2.57 -23.79
N LEU A 1053 -8.96 2.13 -22.85
CA LEU A 1053 -10.09 2.90 -22.34
C LEU A 1053 -9.62 4.12 -21.55
N THR A 1054 -8.61 3.95 -20.69
CA THR A 1054 -8.00 5.03 -19.91
C THR A 1054 -7.34 6.09 -20.78
N VAL A 1055 -6.77 5.74 -21.94
CA VAL A 1055 -6.23 6.70 -22.91
C VAL A 1055 -7.34 7.34 -23.74
N ALA A 1056 -8.41 6.60 -24.05
CA ALA A 1056 -9.54 7.10 -24.85
C ALA A 1056 -10.24 8.29 -24.17
N LEU A 1057 -10.46 8.27 -22.85
CA LEU A 1057 -11.10 9.38 -22.13
C LEU A 1057 -10.37 10.75 -22.32
N PRO A 1058 -9.07 10.89 -22.01
CA PRO A 1058 -8.33 12.12 -22.26
C PRO A 1058 -8.22 12.47 -23.74
N VAL A 1059 -8.17 11.50 -24.66
CA VAL A 1059 -8.24 11.78 -26.11
C VAL A 1059 -9.59 12.43 -26.47
N LEU A 1060 -10.70 11.90 -25.97
CA LEU A 1060 -12.03 12.47 -26.20
C LEU A 1060 -12.17 13.85 -25.55
N GLY A 1061 -11.73 14.00 -24.30
CA GLY A 1061 -11.77 15.28 -23.58
C GLY A 1061 -10.91 16.36 -24.24
N SER A 1062 -9.70 16.01 -24.67
CA SER A 1062 -8.81 16.92 -25.42
C SER A 1062 -9.40 17.27 -26.79
N SER A 1063 -9.92 16.29 -27.53
CA SER A 1063 -10.56 16.53 -28.82
C SER A 1063 -11.75 17.48 -28.69
N LEU A 1064 -12.62 17.28 -27.69
CA LEU A 1064 -13.75 18.17 -27.41
C LEU A 1064 -13.27 19.60 -27.11
N SER A 1065 -12.24 19.72 -26.28
CA SER A 1065 -11.63 21.00 -25.93
C SER A 1065 -11.01 21.73 -27.14
N ILE A 1066 -10.33 20.99 -28.01
CA ILE A 1066 -9.77 21.48 -29.27
C ILE A 1066 -10.89 21.95 -30.23
N LEU A 1067 -11.97 21.19 -30.33
CA LEU A 1067 -13.14 21.55 -31.12
C LEU A 1067 -13.80 22.84 -30.61
N LEU A 1068 -14.02 22.95 -29.30
CA LEU A 1068 -14.61 24.13 -28.68
C LEU A 1068 -13.78 25.39 -28.94
N THR A 1069 -12.46 25.30 -28.78
CA THR A 1069 -11.53 26.41 -28.98
C THR A 1069 -11.40 26.80 -30.46
N ALA A 1070 -11.34 25.82 -31.37
CA ALA A 1070 -11.34 26.07 -32.81
C ALA A 1070 -12.64 26.72 -33.31
N ILE A 1071 -13.80 26.29 -32.79
CA ILE A 1071 -15.10 26.90 -33.14
C ILE A 1071 -15.13 28.37 -32.71
N GLN A 1072 -14.68 28.67 -31.49
CA GLN A 1072 -14.60 30.05 -30.98
C GLN A 1072 -13.62 30.90 -31.80
N ALA A 1073 -12.45 30.36 -32.17
CA ALA A 1073 -11.46 31.04 -33.00
C ALA A 1073 -12.01 31.42 -34.39
N GLY A 1074 -12.79 30.52 -35.00
CA GLY A 1074 -13.37 30.73 -36.33
C GLY A 1074 -14.45 31.82 -36.38
N ARG A 1075 -14.95 32.30 -35.24
CA ARG A 1075 -15.96 33.37 -35.15
C ARG A 1075 -15.37 34.78 -35.12
N VAL A 1076 -14.06 34.94 -34.93
CA VAL A 1076 -13.39 36.25 -34.91
C VAL A 1076 -13.49 36.90 -36.30
N ALA A 1077 -14.09 38.10 -36.38
CA ALA A 1077 -14.22 38.84 -37.63
C ALA A 1077 -12.88 39.46 -38.05
N PRO A 1078 -12.48 39.39 -39.35
CA PRO A 1078 -11.23 39.97 -39.83
C PRO A 1078 -11.12 41.49 -39.59
N ALA A 1079 -12.24 42.20 -39.69
CA ALA A 1079 -12.30 43.65 -39.50
C ALA A 1079 -11.99 44.06 -38.04
N ASP A 1080 -12.57 43.35 -37.06
CA ASP A 1080 -12.33 43.63 -35.64
C ASP A 1080 -10.91 43.25 -35.20
N ALA A 1081 -10.33 42.22 -35.81
CA ALA A 1081 -8.96 41.78 -35.51
C ALA A 1081 -7.88 42.76 -35.99
N LEU A 1082 -8.13 43.46 -37.11
CA LEU A 1082 -7.21 44.43 -37.69
C LEU A 1082 -7.36 45.84 -37.08
N ARG A 1083 -8.56 46.20 -36.60
CA ARG A 1083 -8.84 47.52 -36.01
C ARG A 1083 -8.17 47.74 -34.63
N VAL A 1084 -7.92 46.68 -33.87
CA VAL A 1084 -7.24 46.72 -32.55
C VAL A 1084 -5.74 47.03 -32.66
N GLY A 1085 -5.14 47.00 -33.86
CA GLY A 1085 -3.75 47.44 -34.07
C GLY A 1085 -3.60 48.95 -34.30
N ALA A 1086 -4.69 49.71 -34.37
CA ALA A 1086 -4.72 51.13 -34.74
C ALA A 1086 -5.18 52.07 -33.60
N GLU A 1087 -5.48 51.54 -32.41
CA GLU A 1087 -5.68 52.28 -31.15
C GLU A 1087 -4.59 51.88 -30.15
#